data_AF-A0AAZ3REC2-F1
#
_entry.id   AF-A0AAZ3REC2-F1
#
_cell.length_a   1.000
_cell.length_b   1.000
_cell.length_c   1.000
_cell.angle_alpha   90.00
_cell.angle_beta   90.00
_cell.angle_gamma   90.00
#
_symmetry.space_group_name_H-M   'P 1'
#
loop_
_entity.id
_entity.type
_entity.pdbx_description
1 polymer ?
#
loop_
_entity_poly.entity_id
_entity_poly.type
_entity_poly.pdbx_seq_one_letter_code
_entity_poly.pdbx_strand_id
1 'polypeptide(L)'
;MGLHGSKHPHQAQIVMLGLDGSGKSTLLYKLKYNESVITVPTVGFNVEMLETEARGPGLTVWDVGGQQRMRPHWKHHYPGTEALVFVVDSWDRRRLDEAKKELHQVLRSGSLKSLPLVVLANKQDLPGAASPQEITHRLDLRRTMRRQRTEVVVELRKNKRDEHLLKRRNVPHEDTCEDSDADGDFRSQNTSLEAIVQNATSDNQGVQLSAVQAARKLLSSDRNPPIDDLIKSGILPILVHCLDRDDNPSLQFEAAWALTNIASGTSEQTQAVVQSNAVPLFLRLLHSPHQNVCEQAVWALGNIIGDGPQCRDYVISLGVVKPLLSFISPSIPITFLRNVTWVMVNLCRHKDPPPPMETIQEILPALCVLIHHTDVNILVDTVWALSYLTDAGNEQIQMVIDSGIVPNLVPLLSHQEVKVQTAALRAVGNIVTGTDEQTQVVLNCDALGHFPSLLTHPKEKINKEAVWFLSNITAGNQQQVQAVIDANLVPMIIHLLDKGDFGTQKEAAWAISNLTISGRKDQVAYLIQQQVIPPFCNLLTVKDAQVVQVVLDGLSNILKMADDEAETIANLIEECGGLEKVEQLQNHENEDIYKLAYEIIDQFFSSDDIDEDSSLVPEAIQGGTYGFNSSTNVPTEGFQF
;
A
#
# COMPACT_ATOMS: atom_id res chain seq x y z
N MET A 1 9.70 -51.20 -3.99
CA MET A 1 10.09 -50.37 -2.84
C MET A 1 10.63 -49.07 -3.38
N GLY A 2 10.06 -47.93 -2.98
CA GLY A 2 10.43 -46.59 -3.48
C GLY A 2 9.27 -45.64 -3.26
N LEU A 3 9.25 -45.03 -2.08
CA LEU A 3 8.15 -44.29 -1.45
C LEU A 3 7.71 -43.08 -2.28
N HIS A 4 6.39 -42.93 -2.41
CA HIS A 4 5.76 -41.65 -2.75
C HIS A 4 6.15 -40.63 -1.68
N GLY A 5 6.80 -39.54 -2.08
CA GLY A 5 7.00 -38.38 -1.21
C GLY A 5 5.63 -37.76 -0.91
N SER A 6 5.06 -38.12 0.24
CA SER A 6 3.94 -37.39 0.83
C SER A 6 4.40 -35.94 1.04
N LYS A 7 3.82 -34.98 0.30
CA LYS A 7 3.92 -33.57 0.68
C LYS A 7 3.34 -33.45 2.08
N HIS A 8 4.18 -33.21 3.08
CA HIS A 8 3.71 -32.84 4.40
C HIS A 8 2.85 -31.57 4.25
N PRO A 9 1.68 -31.50 4.91
CA PRO A 9 0.89 -30.28 4.90
C PRO A 9 1.75 -29.14 5.44
N HIS A 10 1.75 -28.00 4.74
CA HIS A 10 2.45 -26.79 5.13
C HIS A 10 2.14 -26.49 6.61
N GLN A 11 3.17 -26.36 7.46
CA GLN A 11 2.99 -25.97 8.86
C GLN A 11 3.38 -24.50 9.01
N ALA A 12 2.42 -23.66 9.42
CA ALA A 12 2.69 -22.25 9.65
C ALA A 12 3.22 -22.02 11.07
N GLN A 13 4.33 -21.27 11.20
CA GLN A 13 4.91 -20.95 12.50
C GLN A 13 4.28 -19.69 13.09
N ILE A 14 3.71 -19.82 14.29
CA ILE A 14 3.09 -18.72 15.05
C ILE A 14 3.91 -18.47 16.31
N VAL A 15 4.22 -17.21 16.60
CA VAL A 15 4.81 -16.82 17.89
C VAL A 15 3.76 -16.15 18.75
N MET A 16 3.63 -16.60 20.00
CA MET A 16 2.70 -16.06 20.98
C MET A 16 3.47 -15.28 22.07
N LEU A 17 3.25 -13.96 22.10
CA LEU A 17 3.90 -13.02 23.03
C LEU A 17 2.87 -12.31 23.91
N GLY A 18 3.34 -11.61 24.94
CA GLY A 18 2.51 -10.88 25.90
C GLY A 18 3.11 -10.90 27.29
N LEU A 19 2.64 -10.01 28.18
CA LEU A 19 3.17 -9.89 29.54
C LEU A 19 3.02 -11.19 30.35
N ASP A 20 3.81 -11.33 31.40
CA ASP A 20 3.63 -12.39 32.39
C ASP A 20 2.24 -12.32 33.05
N GLY A 21 1.62 -13.49 33.21
CA GLY A 21 0.26 -13.60 33.76
C GLY A 21 -0.87 -13.30 32.76
N SER A 22 -0.58 -12.96 31.50
CA SER A 22 -1.62 -12.68 30.49
C SER A 22 -2.41 -13.91 30.02
N GLY A 23 -1.94 -15.12 30.35
CA GLY A 23 -2.65 -16.39 30.11
C GLY A 23 -2.31 -17.10 28.80
N LYS A 24 -1.17 -16.78 28.17
CA LYS A 24 -0.67 -17.43 26.93
C LYS A 24 -0.68 -18.97 26.98
N SER A 25 -0.02 -19.54 27.99
CA SER A 25 0.12 -21.01 28.10
C SER A 25 -1.20 -21.70 28.41
N THR A 26 -2.04 -21.09 29.25
CA THR A 26 -3.39 -21.59 29.54
C THR A 26 -4.26 -21.56 28.28
N LEU A 27 -4.17 -20.50 27.47
CA LEU A 27 -4.84 -20.41 26.17
C LEU A 27 -4.35 -21.49 25.21
N LEU A 28 -3.03 -21.70 25.11
CA LEU A 28 -2.45 -22.72 24.22
C LEU A 28 -2.90 -24.14 24.60
N TYR A 29 -2.91 -24.49 25.89
CA TYR A 29 -3.40 -25.78 26.35
C TYR A 29 -4.91 -25.94 26.15
N LYS A 30 -5.68 -24.85 26.34
CA LYS A 30 -7.12 -24.88 26.06
C LYS A 30 -7.40 -25.15 24.58
N LEU A 31 -6.62 -24.56 23.67
CA LEU A 31 -6.74 -24.79 22.23
C LEU A 31 -6.32 -26.20 21.82
N LYS A 32 -5.26 -26.76 22.44
CA LYS A 32 -4.73 -28.08 22.06
C LYS A 32 -5.49 -29.26 22.65
N TYR A 33 -5.79 -29.20 23.94
CA TYR A 33 -6.31 -30.34 24.71
C TYR A 33 -7.76 -30.15 25.15
N ASN A 34 -8.36 -28.99 24.87
CA ASN A 34 -9.68 -28.58 25.38
C ASN A 34 -9.77 -28.58 26.93
N GLU A 35 -8.63 -28.59 27.63
CA GLU A 35 -8.56 -28.62 29.10
C GLU A 35 -8.15 -27.26 29.68
N SER A 36 -8.72 -26.90 30.83
CA SER A 36 -8.34 -25.70 31.60
C SER A 36 -7.27 -26.07 32.62
N VAL A 37 -5.99 -25.90 32.23
CA VAL A 37 -4.83 -26.21 33.08
C VAL A 37 -4.40 -24.98 33.88
N ILE A 38 -4.18 -25.15 35.19
CA ILE A 38 -3.54 -24.13 36.03
C ILE A 38 -2.04 -24.14 35.69
N THR A 39 -1.55 -23.02 35.16
CA THR A 39 -0.15 -22.87 34.74
C THR A 39 0.63 -21.98 35.72
N VAL A 40 1.93 -22.23 35.81
CA VAL A 40 2.91 -21.36 36.47
C VAL A 40 3.59 -20.54 35.36
N PRO A 41 4.04 -19.28 35.60
CA PRO A 41 4.66 -18.48 34.55
C PRO A 41 5.79 -19.21 33.80
N THR A 42 5.64 -19.34 32.48
CA THR A 42 6.56 -20.09 31.60
C THR A 42 7.97 -19.54 31.68
N VAL A 43 8.94 -20.40 31.99
CA VAL A 43 10.37 -20.07 31.95
C VAL A 43 10.92 -20.53 30.61
N GLY A 44 11.41 -19.61 29.78
CA GLY A 44 11.87 -19.95 28.43
C GLY A 44 10.75 -19.88 27.39
N PHE A 45 10.45 -21.01 26.76
CA PHE A 45 9.42 -21.13 25.74
C PHE A 45 8.82 -22.55 25.74
N ASN A 46 7.59 -22.69 25.24
CA ASN A 46 6.93 -23.96 24.95
C ASN A 46 6.56 -24.00 23.46
N VAL A 47 6.60 -25.18 22.84
CA VAL A 47 6.23 -25.36 21.42
C VAL A 47 5.15 -26.42 21.31
N GLU A 48 4.02 -26.05 20.71
CA GLU A 48 2.91 -26.97 20.50
C GLU A 48 2.42 -26.93 19.06
N MET A 49 2.18 -28.11 18.50
CA MET A 49 1.50 -28.25 17.21
C MET A 49 -0.02 -28.33 17.42
N LEU A 50 -0.77 -27.50 16.71
CA LEU A 50 -2.24 -27.48 16.64
C LEU A 50 -2.68 -27.95 15.25
N GLU A 51 -3.67 -28.83 15.21
CA GLU A 51 -4.32 -29.24 13.98
C GLU A 51 -5.53 -28.32 13.70
N THR A 52 -5.66 -27.84 12.46
CA THR A 52 -6.81 -27.04 12.03
C THR A 52 -7.84 -27.90 11.32
N GLU A 53 -9.13 -27.61 11.44
CA GLU A 53 -10.18 -28.39 10.78
C GLU A 53 -10.12 -28.28 9.23
N ALA A 54 -10.08 -29.46 8.60
CA ALA A 54 -10.34 -29.84 7.20
C ALA A 54 -9.68 -29.10 6.00
N ARG A 55 -9.17 -27.86 6.09
CA ARG A 55 -8.52 -27.16 4.94
C ARG A 55 -7.39 -26.17 5.27
N GLY A 56 -7.02 -25.97 6.53
CA GLY A 56 -5.93 -25.06 6.94
C GLY A 56 -4.54 -25.72 7.03
N PRO A 57 -3.45 -24.94 7.02
CA PRO A 57 -2.12 -25.43 7.39
C PRO A 57 -2.10 -25.82 8.88
N GLY A 58 -1.32 -26.85 9.24
CA GLY A 58 -1.06 -27.14 10.66
C GLY A 58 -0.32 -25.97 11.30
N LEU A 59 -0.56 -25.68 12.58
CA LEU A 59 0.05 -24.52 13.23
C LEU A 59 1.08 -24.97 14.26
N THR A 60 2.31 -24.45 14.16
CA THR A 60 3.33 -24.63 15.20
C THR A 60 3.41 -23.36 16.03
N VAL A 61 2.90 -23.40 17.26
CA VAL A 61 2.79 -22.24 18.15
C VAL A 61 3.93 -22.24 19.17
N TRP A 62 4.72 -21.17 19.17
CA TRP A 62 5.78 -20.89 20.14
C TRP A 62 5.25 -19.96 21.22
N ASP A 63 4.94 -20.50 22.41
CA ASP A 63 4.57 -19.72 23.59
C ASP A 63 5.83 -19.29 24.34
N VAL A 64 6.10 -17.99 24.40
CA VAL A 64 7.34 -17.44 24.97
C VAL A 64 7.07 -16.76 26.31
N GLY A 65 7.98 -16.97 27.29
CA GLY A 65 7.91 -16.37 28.62
C GLY A 65 7.76 -14.83 28.58
N GLY A 66 6.81 -14.32 29.36
CA GLY A 66 6.44 -12.89 29.38
C GLY A 66 7.10 -12.05 30.46
N GLN A 67 7.94 -12.65 31.32
CA GLN A 67 8.55 -11.96 32.45
C GLN A 67 9.49 -10.87 31.96
N GLN A 68 9.57 -9.75 32.67
CA GLN A 68 10.36 -8.57 32.29
C GLN A 68 11.82 -8.89 31.90
N ARG A 69 12.48 -9.85 32.59
CA ARG A 69 13.86 -10.27 32.28
C ARG A 69 14.00 -11.06 30.97
N MET A 70 12.90 -11.63 30.48
CA MET A 70 12.87 -12.49 29.29
C MET A 70 12.50 -11.73 28.01
N ARG A 71 11.71 -10.66 28.10
CA ARG A 71 11.24 -9.88 26.94
C ARG A 71 12.34 -9.42 25.97
N PRO A 72 13.55 -8.99 26.42
CA PRO A 72 14.64 -8.65 25.50
C PRO A 72 15.10 -9.81 24.59
N HIS A 73 14.77 -11.05 24.95
CA HIS A 73 15.13 -12.26 24.22
C HIS A 73 14.04 -12.73 23.26
N TRP A 74 12.86 -12.12 23.24
CA TRP A 74 11.78 -12.46 22.29
C TRP A 74 12.26 -12.45 20.83
N LYS A 75 13.21 -11.57 20.50
CA LYS A 75 13.82 -11.45 19.17
C LYS A 75 14.46 -12.73 18.62
N HIS A 76 14.87 -13.65 19.49
CA HIS A 76 15.45 -14.93 19.03
C HIS A 76 14.40 -15.87 18.46
N HIS A 77 13.11 -15.62 18.69
CA HIS A 77 12.00 -16.44 18.20
C HIS A 77 11.35 -15.88 16.92
N TYR A 78 11.77 -14.70 16.45
CA TYR A 78 11.19 -14.06 15.26
C TYR A 78 11.51 -14.77 13.93
N PRO A 79 12.72 -15.30 13.70
CA PRO A 79 13.05 -15.95 12.42
C PRO A 79 12.09 -17.09 12.08
N GLY A 80 11.57 -17.08 10.85
CA GLY A 80 10.63 -18.09 10.35
C GLY A 80 9.17 -17.92 10.81
N THR A 81 8.85 -16.88 11.58
CA THR A 81 7.48 -16.62 12.03
C THR A 81 6.61 -16.13 10.87
N GLU A 82 5.40 -16.69 10.75
CA GLU A 82 4.41 -16.34 9.73
C GLU A 82 3.22 -15.55 10.30
N ALA A 83 2.99 -15.61 11.62
CA ALA A 83 1.99 -14.79 12.31
C ALA A 83 2.37 -14.52 13.76
N LEU A 84 1.95 -13.36 14.28
CA LEU A 84 2.15 -12.95 15.67
C LEU A 84 0.83 -12.94 16.42
N VAL A 85 0.77 -13.63 17.56
CA VAL A 85 -0.34 -13.54 18.52
C VAL A 85 0.16 -12.80 19.76
N PHE A 86 -0.46 -11.67 20.11
CA PHE A 86 -0.15 -10.91 21.31
C PHE A 86 -1.28 -11.00 22.32
N VAL A 87 -1.05 -11.66 23.46
CA VAL A 87 -2.06 -11.92 24.48
C VAL A 87 -2.02 -10.88 25.59
N VAL A 88 -3.15 -10.23 25.82
CA VAL A 88 -3.33 -9.12 26.77
C VAL A 88 -4.27 -9.57 27.87
N ASP A 89 -3.88 -9.31 29.13
CA ASP A 89 -4.80 -9.49 30.27
C ASP A 89 -5.80 -8.33 30.28
N SER A 90 -7.06 -8.61 29.99
CA SER A 90 -8.08 -7.58 29.90
C SER A 90 -8.55 -7.09 31.26
N TRP A 91 -8.38 -7.90 32.31
CA TRP A 91 -8.76 -7.53 33.66
C TRP A 91 -7.70 -6.62 34.32
N ASP A 92 -6.43 -6.78 33.95
CA ASP A 92 -5.34 -5.97 34.48
C ASP A 92 -5.15 -4.63 33.75
N ARG A 93 -6.10 -3.72 33.98
CA ARG A 93 -6.12 -2.37 33.40
C ARG A 93 -4.85 -1.56 33.69
N ARG A 94 -4.16 -1.83 34.81
CA ARG A 94 -2.96 -1.06 35.25
C ARG A 94 -1.74 -1.35 34.37
N ARG A 95 -1.64 -2.55 33.81
CA ARG A 95 -0.51 -2.97 32.97
C ARG A 95 -0.78 -2.83 31.47
N LEU A 96 -1.91 -2.23 31.05
CA LEU A 96 -2.21 -2.00 29.63
C LEU A 96 -1.19 -1.08 28.96
N ASP A 97 -0.70 -0.06 29.65
CA ASP A 97 0.30 0.86 29.10
C ASP A 97 1.67 0.18 28.94
N GLU A 98 2.00 -0.75 29.84
CA GLU A 98 3.17 -1.62 29.72
C GLU A 98 3.01 -2.57 28.51
N ALA A 99 1.84 -3.20 28.38
CA ALA A 99 1.53 -4.08 27.26
C ALA A 99 1.60 -3.34 25.92
N LYS A 100 1.10 -2.10 25.86
CA LYS A 100 1.24 -1.20 24.71
C LYS A 100 2.69 -1.00 24.34
N LYS A 101 3.52 -0.58 25.30
CA LYS A 101 4.94 -0.30 25.04
C LYS A 101 5.67 -1.52 24.48
N GLU A 102 5.44 -2.69 25.05
CA GLU A 102 6.04 -3.95 24.60
C GLU A 102 5.52 -4.37 23.22
N LEU A 103 4.21 -4.29 22.95
CA LEU A 103 3.64 -4.59 21.64
C LEU A 103 4.24 -3.69 20.55
N HIS A 104 4.27 -2.38 20.79
CA HIS A 104 4.86 -1.42 19.85
C HIS A 104 6.37 -1.63 19.66
N GLN A 105 7.08 -2.07 20.69
CA GLN A 105 8.50 -2.45 20.56
C GLN A 105 8.68 -3.71 19.70
N VAL A 106 7.82 -4.71 19.85
CA VAL A 106 7.82 -5.92 19.02
C VAL A 106 7.51 -5.59 17.56
N LEU A 107 6.51 -4.75 17.31
CA LEU A 107 6.09 -4.35 15.95
C LEU A 107 7.11 -3.47 15.22
N ARG A 108 8.05 -2.84 15.94
CA ARG A 108 9.19 -2.12 15.33
C ARG A 108 10.25 -3.07 14.78
N SER A 109 10.21 -4.35 15.12
CA SER A 109 11.14 -5.34 14.59
C SER A 109 10.82 -5.63 13.12
N GLY A 110 11.80 -5.44 12.23
CA GLY A 110 11.63 -5.66 10.78
C GLY A 110 11.14 -7.06 10.43
N SER A 111 11.49 -8.08 11.22
CA SER A 111 11.07 -9.48 11.00
C SER A 111 9.58 -9.74 11.26
N LEU A 112 8.89 -8.86 12.01
CA LEU A 112 7.48 -9.06 12.40
C LEU A 112 6.54 -7.97 11.86
N LYS A 113 7.09 -6.90 11.27
CA LYS A 113 6.35 -5.70 10.85
C LYS A 113 5.28 -5.96 9.77
N SER A 114 5.50 -6.95 8.91
CA SER A 114 4.60 -7.33 7.80
C SER A 114 3.75 -8.57 8.09
N LEU A 115 3.88 -9.17 9.27
CA LEU A 115 3.15 -10.38 9.61
C LEU A 115 1.72 -10.07 10.09
N PRO A 116 0.75 -10.95 9.82
CA PRO A 116 -0.56 -10.89 10.46
C PRO A 116 -0.43 -10.85 11.99
N LEU A 117 -0.96 -9.78 12.59
CA LEU A 117 -1.04 -9.61 14.05
C LEU A 117 -2.46 -9.93 14.54
N VAL A 118 -2.55 -10.80 15.54
CA VAL A 118 -3.76 -11.03 16.32
C VAL A 118 -3.52 -10.57 17.75
N VAL A 119 -4.30 -9.61 18.24
CA VAL A 119 -4.29 -9.22 19.66
C VAL A 119 -5.44 -9.93 20.36
N LEU A 120 -5.13 -10.79 21.32
CA LEU A 120 -6.12 -11.54 22.10
C LEU A 120 -6.35 -10.86 23.44
N ALA A 121 -7.54 -10.29 23.60
CA ALA A 121 -8.08 -9.78 24.85
C ALA A 121 -8.50 -10.95 25.74
N ASN A 122 -7.62 -11.41 26.63
CA ASN A 122 -7.86 -12.58 27.47
C ASN A 122 -8.52 -12.20 28.81
N LYS A 123 -9.16 -13.17 29.48
CA LYS A 123 -9.90 -13.02 30.76
C LYS A 123 -11.14 -12.12 30.70
N GLN A 124 -11.85 -12.15 29.57
CA GLN A 124 -13.10 -11.40 29.35
C GLN A 124 -14.26 -11.90 30.24
N ASP A 125 -14.12 -13.07 30.84
CA ASP A 125 -15.06 -13.65 31.80
C ASP A 125 -15.07 -12.95 33.16
N LEU A 126 -14.03 -12.18 33.50
CA LEU A 126 -13.92 -11.51 34.79
C LEU A 126 -14.68 -10.18 34.82
N PRO A 127 -15.43 -9.87 35.91
CA PRO A 127 -16.13 -8.60 36.05
C PRO A 127 -15.12 -7.44 36.07
N GLY A 128 -15.38 -6.43 35.23
CA GLY A 128 -14.50 -5.27 35.08
C GLY A 128 -13.37 -5.42 34.06
N ALA A 129 -13.31 -6.55 33.32
CA ALA A 129 -12.41 -6.70 32.18
C ALA A 129 -12.63 -5.58 31.15
N ALA A 130 -11.54 -5.02 30.61
CA ALA A 130 -11.56 -4.05 29.53
C ALA A 130 -12.10 -4.72 28.26
N SER A 131 -13.05 -4.06 27.58
CA SER A 131 -13.60 -4.60 26.34
C SER A 131 -12.53 -4.66 25.24
N PRO A 132 -12.69 -5.50 24.21
CA PRO A 132 -11.81 -5.49 23.04
C PRO A 132 -11.65 -4.10 22.41
N GLN A 133 -12.70 -3.26 22.45
CA GLN A 133 -12.67 -1.88 21.97
C GLN A 133 -11.79 -0.99 22.86
N GLU A 134 -11.94 -1.09 24.19
CA GLU A 134 -11.10 -0.37 25.14
C GLU A 134 -9.63 -0.76 24.98
N ILE A 135 -9.33 -2.06 24.81
CA ILE A 135 -7.98 -2.54 24.52
C ILE A 135 -7.45 -2.00 23.18
N THR A 136 -8.28 -1.99 22.14
CA THR A 136 -7.92 -1.45 20.82
C THR A 136 -7.52 0.03 20.91
N HIS A 137 -8.26 0.81 21.71
CA HIS A 137 -7.96 2.23 21.94
C HIS A 137 -6.71 2.41 22.81
N ARG A 138 -6.64 1.74 23.97
CA ARG A 138 -5.52 1.86 24.92
C ARG A 138 -4.19 1.42 24.31
N LEU A 139 -4.19 0.39 23.47
CA LEU A 139 -3.00 -0.09 22.76
C LEU A 139 -2.68 0.69 21.48
N ASP A 140 -3.50 1.66 21.08
CA ASP A 140 -3.32 2.47 19.85
C ASP A 140 -3.25 1.64 18.57
N LEU A 141 -4.16 0.66 18.44
CA LEU A 141 -4.17 -0.24 17.28
C LEU A 141 -4.78 0.44 16.03
N ARG A 142 -5.68 1.43 16.19
CA ARG A 142 -6.35 2.12 15.06
C ARG A 142 -5.39 2.96 14.21
N ARG A 143 -4.40 3.64 14.81
CA ARG A 143 -3.37 4.39 14.09
C ARG A 143 -2.45 3.47 13.27
N THR A 144 -2.22 2.25 13.78
CA THR A 144 -1.41 1.20 13.14
C THR A 144 -2.17 0.49 12.01
N MET A 145 -3.48 0.30 12.16
CA MET A 145 -4.36 -0.39 11.20
C MET A 145 -4.85 0.50 10.05
N ARG A 146 -4.88 1.83 10.22
CA ARG A 146 -5.33 2.79 9.19
C ARG A 146 -4.45 2.83 7.93
N ARG A 147 -3.14 2.53 8.03
CA ARG A 147 -2.24 2.43 6.86
C ARG A 147 -2.23 1.05 6.20
N GLN A 148 -2.15 -0.03 6.98
CA GLN A 148 -1.90 -1.38 6.44
C GLN A 148 -3.07 -1.99 5.65
N ARG A 149 -4.34 -1.71 5.99
CA ARG A 149 -5.48 -2.41 5.34
C ARG A 149 -5.90 -1.83 4.00
N THR A 150 -5.73 -0.52 3.78
CA THR A 150 -6.14 0.15 2.54
C THR A 150 -5.08 0.02 1.44
N GLU A 151 -3.79 0.00 1.82
CA GLU A 151 -2.67 -0.21 0.89
C GLU A 151 -2.66 -1.62 0.29
N VAL A 152 -2.86 -2.67 1.11
CA VAL A 152 -2.75 -4.08 0.67
C VAL A 152 -3.83 -4.48 -0.37
N VAL A 153 -5.05 -3.96 -0.26
CA VAL A 153 -6.15 -4.31 -1.18
C VAL A 153 -6.10 -3.51 -2.49
N VAL A 154 -5.59 -2.27 -2.46
CA VAL A 154 -5.37 -1.44 -3.66
C VAL A 154 -4.13 -1.91 -4.43
N GLU A 155 -3.10 -2.42 -3.76
CA GLU A 155 -1.91 -3.03 -4.38
C GLU A 155 -2.22 -4.31 -5.15
N LEU A 156 -3.03 -5.21 -4.59
CA LEU A 156 -3.37 -6.48 -5.24
C LEU A 156 -4.13 -6.28 -6.57
N ARG A 157 -4.73 -5.11 -6.80
CA ARG A 157 -5.35 -4.73 -8.09
C ARG A 157 -4.44 -3.89 -8.99
N LYS A 158 -3.45 -3.17 -8.45
CA LYS A 158 -2.45 -2.40 -9.23
C LYS A 158 -1.34 -3.30 -9.80
N ASN A 159 -0.90 -4.31 -9.07
CA ASN A 159 0.25 -5.16 -9.46
C ASN A 159 0.05 -5.91 -10.79
N LYS A 160 -1.18 -6.27 -11.18
CA LYS A 160 -1.43 -6.95 -12.47
C LYS A 160 -1.34 -6.05 -13.71
N ARG A 161 -1.42 -4.72 -13.56
CA ARG A 161 -1.32 -3.79 -14.69
C ARG A 161 0.08 -3.21 -14.86
N ASP A 162 0.84 -3.13 -13.77
CA ASP A 162 2.20 -2.57 -13.75
C ASP A 162 3.28 -3.55 -14.22
N GLU A 163 3.07 -4.87 -14.16
CA GLU A 163 4.03 -5.89 -14.64
C GLU A 163 4.45 -5.69 -16.11
N HIS A 164 3.54 -5.22 -16.98
CA HIS A 164 3.84 -4.94 -18.39
C HIS A 164 4.71 -3.68 -18.62
N LEU A 165 4.92 -2.84 -17.61
CA LEU A 165 5.75 -1.64 -17.69
C LEU A 165 7.19 -1.85 -17.19
N LEU A 166 7.43 -2.95 -16.45
CA LEU A 166 8.72 -3.23 -15.80
C LEU A 166 9.77 -3.79 -16.76
N LYS A 167 9.32 -4.51 -17.79
CA LYS A 167 10.15 -5.14 -18.80
C LYS A 167 9.76 -4.64 -20.18
N ARG A 168 10.76 -4.37 -21.02
CA ARG A 168 10.57 -3.91 -22.40
C ARG A 168 11.26 -4.89 -23.34
N ARG A 169 10.51 -5.42 -24.31
CA ARG A 169 11.12 -6.18 -25.41
C ARG A 169 11.74 -5.20 -26.40
N ASN A 170 12.91 -5.53 -26.94
CA ASN A 170 13.55 -4.70 -27.95
C ASN A 170 13.15 -5.21 -29.34
N VAL A 171 12.19 -4.51 -29.97
CA VAL A 171 11.70 -4.76 -31.33
C VAL A 171 12.18 -3.60 -32.22
N PRO A 172 12.76 -3.85 -33.40
CA PRO A 172 13.14 -2.78 -34.32
C PRO A 172 11.92 -1.93 -34.69
N HIS A 173 12.01 -0.61 -34.58
CA HIS A 173 11.03 0.29 -35.20
C HIS A 173 11.27 0.26 -36.71
N GLU A 174 10.29 -0.18 -37.49
CA GLU A 174 10.26 0.12 -38.93
C GLU A 174 9.97 1.61 -39.07
N ASP A 175 11.02 2.41 -39.27
CA ASP A 175 10.88 3.77 -39.79
C ASP A 175 10.28 3.67 -41.19
N THR A 176 9.03 4.08 -41.34
CA THR A 176 8.38 4.29 -42.63
C THR A 176 9.01 5.50 -43.32
N CYS A 177 10.04 5.29 -44.13
CA CYS A 177 10.27 6.10 -45.34
C CYS A 177 11.31 5.49 -46.28
N GLU A 178 11.00 5.67 -47.58
CA GLU A 178 11.76 5.39 -48.80
C GLU A 178 11.65 3.96 -49.39
N ASP A 179 10.72 3.88 -50.34
CA ASP A 179 10.67 2.93 -51.45
C ASP A 179 12.08 2.60 -51.98
N SER A 180 12.48 1.35 -51.78
CA SER A 180 13.15 0.63 -52.85
C SER A 180 12.53 -0.76 -52.91
N ASP A 181 11.66 -0.94 -53.90
CA ASP A 181 11.18 -2.23 -54.39
C ASP A 181 12.37 -3.15 -54.67
N ALA A 182 12.73 -3.93 -53.67
CA ALA A 182 13.47 -5.16 -53.80
C ALA A 182 12.81 -6.18 -52.86
N ASP A 183 11.60 -6.57 -53.25
CA ASP A 183 10.92 -7.79 -52.81
C ASP A 183 11.80 -8.99 -53.18
N GLY A 184 12.86 -9.18 -52.40
CA GLY A 184 13.69 -10.36 -52.36
C GLY A 184 13.04 -11.38 -51.47
N ASP A 185 12.24 -12.25 -52.08
CA ASP A 185 11.68 -13.51 -51.59
C ASP A 185 12.59 -14.22 -50.56
N PHE A 186 12.47 -13.86 -49.28
CA PHE A 186 13.02 -14.63 -48.16
C PHE A 186 11.87 -15.33 -47.44
N ARG A 187 11.16 -16.18 -48.19
CA ARG A 187 10.36 -17.26 -47.62
C ARG A 187 11.21 -17.96 -46.57
N SER A 188 10.70 -17.95 -45.33
CA SER A 188 11.21 -18.67 -44.16
C SER A 188 11.95 -19.95 -44.56
N GLN A 189 13.28 -19.90 -44.52
CA GLN A 189 14.02 -21.13 -44.26
C GLN A 189 13.53 -21.58 -42.88
N ASN A 190 12.79 -22.70 -42.85
CA ASN A 190 12.54 -23.47 -41.65
C ASN A 190 13.89 -24.00 -41.14
N THR A 191 14.74 -23.12 -40.62
CA THR A 191 15.91 -23.53 -39.87
C THR A 191 15.38 -24.08 -38.56
N SER A 192 15.53 -25.39 -38.34
CA SER A 192 15.14 -26.00 -37.08
C SER A 192 15.89 -25.31 -35.92
N LEU A 193 15.26 -25.21 -34.75
CA LEU A 193 15.92 -24.66 -33.55
C LEU A 193 17.25 -25.37 -33.27
N GLU A 194 17.29 -26.68 -33.55
CA GLU A 194 18.49 -27.52 -33.49
C GLU A 194 19.62 -27.01 -34.42
N ALA A 195 19.29 -26.63 -35.66
CA ALA A 195 20.26 -26.10 -36.60
C ALA A 195 20.76 -24.70 -36.17
N ILE A 196 19.92 -23.87 -35.55
CA ILE A 196 20.35 -22.58 -34.99
C ILE A 196 21.36 -22.79 -33.86
N VAL A 197 21.07 -23.70 -32.91
CA VAL A 197 21.99 -24.02 -31.81
C VAL A 197 23.30 -24.60 -32.34
N GLN A 198 23.23 -25.55 -33.27
CA GLN A 198 24.42 -26.18 -33.86
C GLN A 198 25.29 -25.18 -34.62
N ASN A 199 24.68 -24.26 -35.37
CA ASN A 199 25.45 -23.24 -36.10
C ASN A 199 26.00 -22.17 -35.16
N ALA A 200 25.34 -21.89 -34.04
CA ALA A 200 25.83 -20.93 -33.04
C ALA A 200 27.07 -21.43 -32.27
N THR A 201 27.34 -22.74 -32.25
CA THR A 201 28.59 -23.31 -31.72
C THR A 201 29.72 -23.43 -32.75
N SER A 202 29.50 -22.98 -33.99
CA SER A 202 30.52 -23.08 -35.04
C SER A 202 31.74 -22.19 -34.76
N ASP A 203 32.94 -22.71 -35.02
CA ASP A 203 34.18 -21.94 -35.00
C ASP A 203 34.25 -20.89 -36.13
N ASN A 204 33.39 -21.00 -37.15
CA ASN A 204 33.30 -20.02 -38.22
C ASN A 204 32.48 -18.81 -37.75
N GLN A 205 33.17 -17.68 -37.58
CA GLN A 205 32.57 -16.42 -37.11
C GLN A 205 31.33 -15.97 -37.91
N GLY A 206 31.32 -16.18 -39.24
CA GLY A 206 30.19 -15.80 -40.08
C GLY A 206 28.97 -16.69 -39.87
N VAL A 207 29.18 -18.00 -39.69
CA VAL A 207 28.12 -18.98 -39.39
C VAL A 207 27.55 -18.75 -38.00
N GLN A 208 28.42 -18.56 -37.00
CA GLN A 208 28.03 -18.25 -35.64
C GLN A 208 27.22 -16.95 -35.56
N LEU A 209 27.69 -15.86 -36.18
CA LEU A 209 26.98 -14.58 -36.21
C LEU A 209 25.60 -14.71 -36.86
N SER A 210 25.52 -15.40 -38.00
CA SER A 210 24.26 -15.63 -38.71
C SER A 210 23.26 -16.45 -37.87
N ALA A 211 23.75 -17.43 -37.10
CA ALA A 211 22.93 -18.23 -36.21
C ALA A 211 22.42 -17.43 -35.01
N VAL A 212 23.28 -16.62 -34.37
CA VAL A 212 22.88 -15.74 -33.25
C VAL A 212 21.88 -14.68 -33.73
N GLN A 213 22.07 -14.13 -34.93
CA GLN A 213 21.10 -13.24 -35.58
C GLN A 213 19.75 -13.91 -35.83
N ALA A 214 19.75 -15.16 -36.30
CA ALA A 214 18.52 -15.93 -36.48
C ALA A 214 17.80 -16.15 -35.14
N ALA A 215 18.54 -16.52 -34.10
CA ALA A 215 18.00 -16.65 -32.74
C ALA A 215 17.37 -15.35 -32.24
N ARG A 216 18.07 -14.21 -32.39
CA ARG A 216 17.53 -12.88 -32.03
C ARG A 216 16.26 -12.56 -32.82
N LYS A 217 16.25 -12.77 -34.13
CA LYS A 217 15.07 -12.49 -34.98
C LYS A 217 13.85 -13.28 -34.55
N LEU A 218 14.01 -14.57 -34.22
CA LEU A 218 12.92 -15.39 -33.67
C LEU A 218 12.34 -14.80 -32.38
N LEU A 219 13.21 -14.30 -31.49
CA LEU A 219 12.83 -13.71 -30.20
C LEU A 219 12.24 -12.29 -30.31
N SER A 220 12.45 -11.60 -31.44
CA SER A 220 11.99 -10.21 -31.65
C SER A 220 10.56 -10.11 -32.18
N SER A 221 9.86 -11.24 -32.32
CA SER A 221 8.48 -11.28 -32.80
C SER A 221 7.47 -10.78 -31.75
N ASP A 222 6.46 -10.03 -32.20
CA ASP A 222 5.48 -9.38 -31.32
C ASP A 222 4.48 -10.35 -30.68
N ARG A 223 4.25 -11.53 -31.27
CA ARG A 223 3.27 -12.51 -30.78
C ARG A 223 3.94 -13.81 -30.39
N ASN A 224 4.04 -14.05 -29.08
CA ASN A 224 4.50 -15.29 -28.45
C ASN A 224 5.79 -15.85 -29.06
N PRO A 225 6.94 -15.16 -28.89
CA PRO A 225 8.23 -15.71 -29.31
C PRO A 225 8.48 -17.06 -28.61
N PRO A 226 9.13 -18.02 -29.29
CA PRO A 226 9.40 -19.36 -28.74
C PRO A 226 10.55 -19.34 -27.73
N ILE A 227 10.42 -18.54 -26.67
CA ILE A 227 11.47 -18.32 -25.66
C ILE A 227 11.79 -19.64 -24.94
N ASP A 228 10.76 -20.35 -24.46
CA ASP A 228 10.95 -21.60 -23.71
C ASP A 228 11.59 -22.70 -24.56
N ASP A 229 11.20 -22.81 -25.84
CA ASP A 229 11.75 -23.81 -26.76
C ASP A 229 13.21 -23.50 -27.07
N LEU A 230 13.55 -22.22 -27.23
CA LEU A 230 14.92 -21.79 -27.45
C LEU A 230 15.79 -22.01 -26.20
N ILE A 231 15.27 -21.74 -24.99
CA ILE A 231 15.96 -22.07 -23.73
C ILE A 231 16.22 -23.58 -23.64
N LYS A 232 15.19 -24.41 -23.87
CA LYS A 232 15.29 -25.89 -23.83
C LYS A 232 16.28 -26.44 -24.86
N SER A 233 16.46 -25.76 -25.99
CA SER A 233 17.42 -26.15 -27.03
C SER A 233 18.89 -25.98 -26.61
N GLY A 234 19.18 -25.31 -25.49
CA GLY A 234 20.53 -25.12 -24.98
C GLY A 234 21.25 -23.88 -25.53
N ILE A 235 20.51 -22.88 -26.03
CA ILE A 235 21.11 -21.67 -26.61
C ILE A 235 21.83 -20.78 -25.58
N LEU A 236 21.38 -20.78 -24.30
CA LEU A 236 21.79 -19.78 -23.31
C LEU A 236 23.32 -19.76 -23.05
N PRO A 237 23.99 -20.91 -22.80
CA PRO A 237 25.45 -20.91 -22.63
C PRO A 237 26.20 -20.38 -23.85
N ILE A 238 25.66 -20.60 -25.06
CA ILE A 238 26.28 -20.15 -26.31
C ILE A 238 26.17 -18.62 -26.43
N LEU A 239 25.00 -18.04 -26.15
CA LEU A 239 24.82 -16.60 -26.16
C LEU A 239 25.69 -15.92 -25.10
N VAL A 240 25.81 -16.50 -23.91
CA VAL A 240 26.70 -16.00 -22.85
C VAL A 240 28.16 -16.06 -23.29
N HIS A 241 28.60 -17.14 -23.93
CA HIS A 241 29.95 -17.22 -24.49
C HIS A 241 30.20 -16.16 -25.58
N CYS A 242 29.18 -15.85 -26.39
CA CYS A 242 29.26 -14.79 -27.40
C CYS A 242 29.43 -13.38 -26.79
N LEU A 243 28.89 -13.12 -25.59
CA LEU A 243 29.12 -11.86 -24.88
C LEU A 243 30.60 -11.67 -24.48
N ASP A 244 31.35 -12.76 -24.29
CA ASP A 244 32.74 -12.72 -23.85
C ASP A 244 33.73 -12.39 -25.00
N ARG A 245 33.23 -12.31 -26.25
CA ARG A 245 34.03 -12.08 -27.47
C ARG A 245 34.30 -10.60 -27.72
N ASP A 246 35.19 -10.01 -26.93
CA ASP A 246 35.59 -8.59 -27.08
C ASP A 246 36.24 -8.28 -28.46
N ASP A 247 36.67 -9.32 -29.19
CA ASP A 247 37.18 -9.24 -30.56
C ASP A 247 36.08 -9.10 -31.62
N ASN A 248 34.81 -9.31 -31.28
CA ASN A 248 33.69 -9.31 -32.20
C ASN A 248 32.46 -8.55 -31.66
N PRO A 249 32.43 -7.21 -31.76
CA PRO A 249 31.35 -6.40 -31.20
C PRO A 249 29.99 -6.64 -31.87
N SER A 250 29.97 -7.02 -33.14
CA SER A 250 28.73 -7.38 -33.84
C SER A 250 28.10 -8.64 -33.25
N LEU A 251 28.91 -9.63 -32.90
CA LEU A 251 28.45 -10.84 -32.23
C LEU A 251 27.99 -10.55 -30.80
N GLN A 252 28.73 -9.73 -30.05
CA GLN A 252 28.34 -9.29 -28.71
C GLN A 252 26.99 -8.57 -28.74
N PHE A 253 26.78 -7.67 -29.70
CA PHE A 253 25.53 -6.93 -29.87
C PHE A 253 24.33 -7.86 -30.10
N GLU A 254 24.43 -8.78 -31.06
CA GLU A 254 23.34 -9.72 -31.39
C GLU A 254 23.05 -10.69 -30.24
N ALA A 255 24.10 -11.17 -29.55
CA ALA A 255 23.95 -12.03 -28.38
C ALA A 255 23.30 -11.29 -27.20
N ALA A 256 23.72 -10.05 -26.94
CA ALA A 256 23.14 -9.20 -25.90
C ALA A 256 21.66 -8.91 -26.19
N TRP A 257 21.31 -8.66 -27.45
CA TRP A 257 19.93 -8.44 -27.87
C TRP A 257 19.08 -9.70 -27.70
N ALA A 258 19.58 -10.86 -28.14
CA ALA A 258 18.87 -12.14 -27.94
C ALA A 258 18.58 -12.39 -26.45
N LEU A 259 19.59 -12.24 -25.58
CA LEU A 259 19.43 -12.40 -24.13
C LEU A 259 18.48 -11.36 -23.52
N THR A 260 18.50 -10.12 -24.03
CA THR A 260 17.56 -9.06 -23.60
C THR A 260 16.11 -9.44 -23.88
N ASN A 261 15.84 -10.04 -25.04
CA ASN A 261 14.50 -10.47 -25.41
C ASN A 261 14.05 -11.69 -24.59
N ILE A 262 14.96 -12.60 -24.22
CA ILE A 262 14.66 -13.69 -23.27
C ILE A 262 14.32 -13.11 -21.89
N ALA A 263 15.14 -12.18 -21.38
CA ALA A 263 14.91 -11.53 -20.08
C ALA A 263 13.65 -10.63 -20.06
N SER A 264 13.13 -10.23 -21.21
CA SER A 264 11.86 -9.48 -21.31
C SER A 264 10.61 -10.33 -21.04
N GLY A 265 10.76 -11.65 -20.97
CA GLY A 265 9.67 -12.60 -20.78
C GLY A 265 9.27 -12.84 -19.31
N THR A 266 8.85 -14.06 -19.01
CA THR A 266 8.41 -14.46 -17.66
C THR A 266 9.58 -14.40 -16.65
N SER A 267 9.26 -14.44 -15.36
CA SER A 267 10.29 -14.50 -14.32
C SER A 267 11.15 -15.76 -14.43
N GLU A 268 10.58 -16.91 -14.79
CA GLU A 268 11.36 -18.14 -15.04
C GLU A 268 12.37 -17.96 -16.18
N GLN A 269 11.97 -17.30 -17.28
CA GLN A 269 12.84 -17.01 -18.41
C GLN A 269 13.94 -16.01 -18.05
N THR A 270 13.63 -15.04 -17.20
CA THR A 270 14.61 -14.05 -16.71
C THR A 270 15.62 -14.71 -15.77
N GLN A 271 15.14 -15.55 -14.86
CA GLN A 271 16.00 -16.34 -13.97
C GLN A 271 16.92 -17.28 -14.75
N ALA A 272 16.47 -17.84 -15.87
CA ALA A 272 17.33 -18.65 -16.73
C ALA A 272 18.54 -17.86 -17.28
N VAL A 273 18.34 -16.58 -17.65
CA VAL A 273 19.43 -15.68 -18.07
C VAL A 273 20.35 -15.30 -16.90
N VAL A 274 19.80 -15.12 -15.70
CA VAL A 274 20.60 -14.84 -14.50
C VAL A 274 21.47 -16.05 -14.13
N GLN A 275 20.89 -17.24 -14.13
CA GLN A 275 21.55 -18.51 -13.80
C GLN A 275 22.60 -18.93 -14.83
N SER A 276 22.51 -18.44 -16.08
CA SER A 276 23.54 -18.66 -17.10
C SER A 276 24.77 -17.75 -16.93
N ASN A 277 24.84 -16.95 -15.86
CA ASN A 277 25.94 -16.05 -15.54
C ASN A 277 26.13 -14.90 -16.56
N ALA A 278 25.03 -14.43 -17.18
CA ALA A 278 25.07 -13.32 -18.13
C ALA A 278 25.30 -11.94 -17.46
N VAL A 279 24.86 -11.75 -16.21
CA VAL A 279 24.87 -10.44 -15.53
C VAL A 279 26.28 -9.84 -15.38
N PRO A 280 27.32 -10.57 -14.92
CA PRO A 280 28.67 -10.01 -14.86
C PRO A 280 29.21 -9.58 -16.22
N LEU A 281 28.85 -10.28 -17.30
CA LEU A 281 29.25 -9.92 -18.66
C LEU A 281 28.54 -8.65 -19.12
N PHE A 282 27.23 -8.51 -18.86
CA PHE A 282 26.53 -7.25 -19.15
C PHE A 282 27.15 -6.05 -18.43
N LEU A 283 27.56 -6.21 -17.16
CA LEU A 283 28.25 -5.16 -16.41
C LEU A 283 29.60 -4.79 -17.03
N ARG A 284 30.35 -5.76 -17.55
CA ARG A 284 31.58 -5.51 -18.31
C ARG A 284 31.29 -4.70 -19.59
N LEU A 285 30.22 -5.06 -20.30
CA LEU A 285 29.81 -4.42 -21.55
C LEU A 285 29.35 -2.96 -21.39
N LEU A 286 29.03 -2.51 -20.17
CA LEU A 286 28.79 -1.08 -19.89
C LEU A 286 30.03 -0.21 -20.15
N HIS A 287 31.23 -0.81 -20.18
CA HIS A 287 32.49 -0.13 -20.47
C HIS A 287 32.96 -0.36 -21.92
N SER A 288 32.11 -0.96 -22.77
CA SER A 288 32.45 -1.20 -24.17
C SER A 288 32.69 0.11 -24.93
N PRO A 289 33.74 0.21 -25.78
CA PRO A 289 33.92 1.36 -26.66
C PRO A 289 32.85 1.43 -27.76
N HIS A 290 32.10 0.34 -27.96
CA HIS A 290 31.02 0.25 -28.93
C HIS A 290 29.69 0.62 -28.28
N GLN A 291 29.18 1.81 -28.63
CA GLN A 291 27.99 2.38 -28.02
C GLN A 291 26.77 1.44 -28.12
N ASN A 292 26.51 0.87 -29.29
CA ASN A 292 25.39 -0.07 -29.49
C ASN A 292 25.45 -1.29 -28.54
N VAL A 293 26.64 -1.83 -28.26
CA VAL A 293 26.83 -2.95 -27.32
C VAL A 293 26.55 -2.49 -25.88
N CYS A 294 27.05 -1.32 -25.50
CA CYS A 294 26.79 -0.72 -24.19
C CYS A 294 25.29 -0.45 -23.99
N GLU A 295 24.62 0.17 -24.94
CA GLU A 295 23.18 0.45 -24.90
C GLU A 295 22.35 -0.83 -24.75
N GLN A 296 22.72 -1.88 -25.48
CA GLN A 296 22.04 -3.17 -25.41
C GLN A 296 22.25 -3.85 -24.05
N ALA A 297 23.44 -3.72 -23.45
CA ALA A 297 23.72 -4.23 -22.12
C ALA A 297 22.90 -3.49 -21.03
N VAL A 298 22.74 -2.16 -21.14
CA VAL A 298 21.85 -1.39 -20.26
C VAL A 298 20.41 -1.89 -20.36
N TRP A 299 19.92 -2.15 -21.57
CA TRP A 299 18.56 -2.68 -21.77
C TRP A 299 18.39 -4.05 -21.12
N ALA A 300 19.33 -4.98 -21.34
CA ALA A 300 19.33 -6.31 -20.72
C ALA A 300 19.26 -6.21 -19.19
N LEU A 301 20.12 -5.38 -18.59
CA LEU A 301 20.13 -5.16 -17.14
C LEU A 301 18.80 -4.57 -16.66
N GLY A 302 18.19 -3.65 -17.39
CA GLY A 302 16.89 -3.09 -17.06
C GLY A 302 15.76 -4.11 -16.98
N ASN A 303 15.72 -5.07 -17.91
CA ASN A 303 14.76 -6.17 -17.89
C ASN A 303 14.99 -7.12 -16.71
N ILE A 304 16.25 -7.41 -16.39
CA ILE A 304 16.62 -8.26 -15.25
C ILE A 304 16.25 -7.57 -13.93
N ILE A 305 16.66 -6.32 -13.75
CA ILE A 305 16.31 -5.52 -12.55
C ILE A 305 14.79 -5.39 -12.41
N GLY A 306 14.08 -5.19 -13.51
CA GLY A 306 12.62 -5.06 -13.55
C GLY A 306 11.85 -6.35 -13.21
N ASP A 307 12.51 -7.51 -13.14
CA ASP A 307 11.84 -8.78 -12.79
C ASP A 307 11.39 -8.85 -11.32
N GLY A 308 12.10 -8.15 -10.43
CA GLY A 308 11.75 -8.16 -9.02
C GLY A 308 12.92 -7.81 -8.10
N PRO A 309 12.66 -7.71 -6.79
CA PRO A 309 13.65 -7.30 -5.79
C PRO A 309 14.87 -8.23 -5.74
N GLN A 310 14.69 -9.54 -5.95
CA GLN A 310 15.80 -10.50 -5.95
C GLN A 310 16.81 -10.22 -7.07
N CYS A 311 16.33 -10.02 -8.29
CA CYS A 311 17.17 -9.69 -9.44
C CYS A 311 17.78 -8.29 -9.30
N ARG A 312 16.98 -7.30 -8.86
CA ARG A 312 17.45 -5.95 -8.57
C ARG A 312 18.63 -5.96 -7.60
N ASP A 313 18.47 -6.61 -6.44
CA ASP A 313 19.48 -6.62 -5.39
C ASP A 313 20.73 -7.41 -5.78
N TYR A 314 20.57 -8.48 -6.56
CA TYR A 314 21.70 -9.20 -7.15
C TYR A 314 22.52 -8.30 -8.08
N VAL A 315 21.88 -7.59 -9.02
CA VAL A 315 22.56 -6.70 -9.96
C VAL A 315 23.21 -5.51 -9.24
N ILE A 316 22.57 -4.98 -8.19
CA ILE A 316 23.15 -3.97 -7.28
C ILE A 316 24.41 -4.52 -6.61
N SER A 317 24.37 -5.73 -6.05
CA SER A 317 25.50 -6.34 -5.35
C SER A 317 26.74 -6.53 -6.23
N LEU A 318 26.54 -6.61 -7.56
CA LEU A 318 27.61 -6.70 -8.55
C LEU A 318 28.15 -5.32 -9.01
N GLY A 319 27.59 -4.22 -8.52
CA GLY A 319 28.13 -2.87 -8.74
C GLY A 319 27.58 -2.11 -9.95
N VAL A 320 26.31 -2.33 -10.32
CA VAL A 320 25.68 -1.64 -11.48
C VAL A 320 25.54 -0.12 -11.32
N VAL A 321 25.43 0.38 -10.08
CA VAL A 321 25.00 1.76 -9.79
C VAL A 321 25.99 2.78 -10.34
N LYS A 322 27.28 2.65 -10.02
CA LYS A 322 28.33 3.59 -10.47
C LYS A 322 28.45 3.70 -12.00
N PRO A 323 28.50 2.59 -12.77
CA PRO A 323 28.43 2.66 -14.23
C PRO A 323 27.21 3.44 -14.75
N LEU A 324 26.01 3.17 -14.22
CA LEU A 324 24.79 3.87 -14.67
C LEU A 324 24.85 5.38 -14.38
N LEU A 325 25.33 5.77 -13.21
CA LEU A 325 25.49 7.19 -12.85
C LEU A 325 26.45 7.93 -13.80
N SER A 326 27.47 7.24 -14.34
CA SER A 326 28.41 7.85 -15.29
C SER A 326 27.77 8.25 -16.62
N PHE A 327 26.62 7.68 -16.97
CA PHE A 327 25.86 8.03 -18.18
C PHE A 327 24.94 9.24 -17.99
N ILE A 328 24.91 9.86 -16.81
CA ILE A 328 24.12 11.07 -16.55
C ILE A 328 24.99 12.27 -16.86
N SER A 329 25.10 12.58 -18.15
CA SER A 329 25.93 13.65 -18.69
C SER A 329 25.25 14.30 -19.89
N PRO A 330 25.41 15.63 -20.11
CA PRO A 330 24.93 16.30 -21.32
C PRO A 330 25.48 15.73 -22.64
N SER A 331 26.60 15.01 -22.60
CA SER A 331 27.21 14.39 -23.78
C SER A 331 26.51 13.10 -24.23
N ILE A 332 25.64 12.53 -23.40
CA ILE A 332 24.98 11.25 -23.68
C ILE A 332 23.75 11.50 -24.56
N PRO A 333 23.57 10.75 -25.67
CA PRO A 333 22.40 10.90 -26.52
C PRO A 333 21.09 10.70 -25.76
N ILE A 334 20.09 11.54 -26.04
CA ILE A 334 18.81 11.56 -25.32
C ILE A 334 18.11 10.19 -25.35
N THR A 335 18.18 9.48 -26.48
CA THR A 335 17.63 8.13 -26.62
C THR A 335 18.27 7.14 -25.65
N PHE A 336 19.59 7.22 -25.48
CA PHE A 336 20.30 6.38 -24.52
C PHE A 336 20.03 6.83 -23.07
N LEU A 337 20.00 8.13 -22.81
CA LEU A 337 19.70 8.66 -21.47
C LEU A 337 18.29 8.25 -21.00
N ARG A 338 17.30 8.19 -21.90
CA ARG A 338 15.97 7.63 -21.60
C ARG A 338 16.07 6.17 -21.13
N ASN A 339 16.89 5.35 -21.79
CA ASN A 339 17.09 3.95 -21.37
C ASN A 339 17.78 3.86 -20.01
N VAL A 340 18.83 4.64 -19.77
CA VAL A 340 19.51 4.72 -18.46
C VAL A 340 18.54 5.15 -17.36
N THR A 341 17.74 6.19 -17.61
CA THR A 341 16.72 6.67 -16.67
C THR A 341 15.70 5.58 -16.36
N TRP A 342 15.22 4.85 -17.36
CA TRP A 342 14.31 3.73 -17.16
C TRP A 342 14.92 2.63 -16.27
N VAL A 343 16.19 2.27 -16.46
CA VAL A 343 16.89 1.32 -15.58
C VAL A 343 16.99 1.86 -14.15
N MET A 344 17.29 3.14 -13.98
CA MET A 344 17.31 3.79 -12.66
C MET A 344 15.95 3.75 -11.97
N VAL A 345 14.85 3.96 -12.71
CA VAL A 345 13.50 3.80 -12.16
C VAL A 345 13.30 2.37 -11.66
N ASN A 346 13.71 1.37 -12.43
CA ASN A 346 13.61 -0.04 -12.02
C ASN A 346 14.44 -0.35 -10.77
N LEU A 347 15.59 0.31 -10.57
CA LEU A 347 16.36 0.22 -9.32
C LEU A 347 15.62 0.81 -8.11
N CYS A 348 14.72 1.76 -8.32
CA CYS A 348 13.95 2.41 -7.25
C CYS A 348 12.64 1.67 -6.91
N ARG A 349 12.21 0.72 -7.75
CA ARG A 349 10.93 0.01 -7.60
C ARG A 349 10.96 -1.08 -6.52
N HIS A 350 9.74 -1.50 -6.16
CA HIS A 350 9.39 -2.50 -5.14
C HIS A 350 9.60 -2.00 -3.72
N LYS A 351 8.55 -2.08 -2.91
CA LYS A 351 8.60 -1.70 -1.48
C LYS A 351 8.97 -2.86 -0.56
N ASP A 352 8.82 -4.11 -1.02
CA ASP A 352 9.00 -5.32 -0.20
C ASP A 352 9.90 -6.36 -0.92
N PRO A 353 11.21 -6.42 -0.60
CA PRO A 353 11.98 -5.40 0.14
C PRO A 353 12.24 -4.13 -0.70
N PRO A 354 12.41 -2.97 -0.05
CA PRO A 354 12.82 -1.76 -0.74
C PRO A 354 14.28 -1.85 -1.21
N PRO A 355 14.73 -0.97 -2.13
CA PRO A 355 16.14 -0.92 -2.51
C PRO A 355 17.04 -0.69 -1.29
N PRO A 356 18.28 -1.21 -1.28
CA PRO A 356 19.23 -0.96 -0.19
C PRO A 356 19.46 0.54 0.03
N MET A 357 19.54 0.96 1.30
CA MET A 357 19.68 2.38 1.65
C MET A 357 20.90 3.04 0.99
N GLU A 358 22.04 2.34 0.95
CA GLU A 358 23.26 2.83 0.27
C GLU A 358 23.00 3.13 -1.22
N THR A 359 22.26 2.26 -1.90
CA THR A 359 21.86 2.47 -3.30
C THR A 359 20.99 3.71 -3.46
N ILE A 360 20.03 3.93 -2.54
CA ILE A 360 19.17 5.13 -2.58
C ILE A 360 20.02 6.40 -2.40
N GLN A 361 20.98 6.39 -1.47
CA GLN A 361 21.92 7.51 -1.26
C GLN A 361 22.75 7.82 -2.51
N GLU A 362 23.21 6.79 -3.24
CA GLU A 362 23.98 6.97 -4.48
C GLU A 362 23.11 7.50 -5.64
N ILE A 363 21.85 7.07 -5.74
CA ILE A 363 20.94 7.43 -6.85
C ILE A 363 20.31 8.81 -6.68
N LEU A 364 20.01 9.25 -5.45
CA LEU A 364 19.31 10.52 -5.21
C LEU A 364 19.95 11.75 -5.86
N PRO A 365 21.29 11.97 -5.77
CA PRO A 365 21.93 13.11 -6.43
C PRO A 365 21.69 13.15 -7.94
N ALA A 366 21.63 11.98 -8.57
CA ALA A 366 21.33 11.88 -10.00
C ALA A 366 19.87 12.22 -10.31
N LEU A 367 18.91 11.77 -9.49
CA LEU A 367 17.51 12.18 -9.64
C LEU A 367 17.33 13.69 -9.44
N CYS A 368 18.11 14.31 -8.54
CA CYS A 368 18.13 15.77 -8.37
C CYS A 368 18.62 16.52 -9.60
N VAL A 369 19.43 15.91 -10.46
CA VAL A 369 19.84 16.49 -11.76
C VAL A 369 18.79 16.24 -12.83
N LEU A 370 18.26 15.01 -12.90
CA LEU A 370 17.33 14.60 -13.95
C LEU A 370 15.95 15.27 -13.84
N ILE A 371 15.56 15.73 -12.64
CA ILE A 371 14.27 16.43 -12.43
C ILE A 371 14.19 17.78 -13.18
N HIS A 372 15.33 18.35 -13.58
CA HIS A 372 15.39 19.58 -14.39
C HIS A 372 15.51 19.31 -15.90
N HIS A 373 15.46 18.05 -16.32
CA HIS A 373 15.63 17.69 -17.72
C HIS A 373 14.41 18.10 -18.56
N THR A 374 14.64 18.61 -19.78
CA THR A 374 13.58 19.13 -20.66
C THR A 374 12.78 18.03 -21.39
N ASP A 375 13.38 16.84 -21.55
CA ASP A 375 12.69 15.68 -22.11
C ASP A 375 11.62 15.15 -21.15
N VAL A 376 10.36 15.17 -21.60
CA VAL A 376 9.20 14.75 -20.80
C VAL A 376 9.29 13.29 -20.37
N ASN A 377 9.86 12.38 -21.18
CA ASN A 377 9.95 10.97 -20.78
C ASN A 377 10.95 10.77 -19.63
N ILE A 378 12.11 11.42 -19.71
CA ILE A 378 13.10 11.44 -18.61
C ILE A 378 12.48 12.05 -17.35
N LEU A 379 11.77 13.17 -17.48
CA LEU A 379 11.13 13.83 -16.35
C LEU A 379 10.06 12.93 -15.70
N VAL A 380 9.17 12.32 -16.50
CA VAL A 380 8.15 11.39 -16.01
C VAL A 380 8.80 10.22 -15.26
N ASP A 381 9.80 9.58 -15.86
CA ASP A 381 10.49 8.45 -15.25
C ASP A 381 11.21 8.87 -13.95
N THR A 382 11.89 10.01 -13.93
CA THR A 382 12.55 10.57 -12.74
C THR A 382 11.56 10.78 -11.59
N VAL A 383 10.40 11.37 -11.87
CA VAL A 383 9.38 11.61 -10.84
C VAL A 383 8.74 10.30 -10.38
N TRP A 384 8.57 9.31 -11.25
CA TRP A 384 8.15 7.97 -10.85
C TRP A 384 9.17 7.29 -9.92
N ALA A 385 10.48 7.41 -10.20
CA ALA A 385 11.51 6.91 -9.31
C ALA A 385 11.34 7.48 -7.89
N LEU A 386 11.16 8.80 -7.78
CA LEU A 386 10.92 9.45 -6.50
C LEU A 386 9.65 8.93 -5.81
N SER A 387 8.58 8.69 -6.57
CA SER A 387 7.35 8.13 -6.02
C SER A 387 7.53 6.73 -5.42
N TYR A 388 8.40 5.89 -6.01
CA TYR A 388 8.69 4.57 -5.48
C TYR A 388 9.58 4.65 -4.23
N LEU A 389 10.55 5.56 -4.21
CA LEU A 389 11.39 5.78 -3.04
C LEU A 389 10.58 6.31 -1.85
N THR A 390 9.58 7.16 -2.06
CA THR A 390 8.74 7.70 -0.99
C THR A 390 7.65 6.74 -0.51
N ASP A 391 7.43 5.61 -1.21
CA ASP A 391 6.46 4.56 -0.84
C ASP A 391 7.07 3.47 0.08
N ALA A 392 8.36 3.55 0.39
CA ALA A 392 9.11 2.51 1.11
C ALA A 392 9.15 2.68 2.65
N GLY A 393 8.67 3.81 3.17
CA GLY A 393 8.60 4.12 4.60
C GLY A 393 9.25 5.44 5.00
N ASN A 394 9.08 5.82 6.28
CA ASN A 394 9.50 7.14 6.78
C ASN A 394 11.01 7.39 6.67
N GLU A 395 11.86 6.36 6.75
CA GLU A 395 13.31 6.52 6.58
C GLU A 395 13.66 6.93 5.14
N GLN A 396 13.06 6.28 4.15
CA GLN A 396 13.26 6.61 2.74
C GLN A 396 12.63 7.96 2.37
N ILE A 397 11.47 8.28 2.94
CA ILE A 397 10.88 9.63 2.83
C ILE A 397 11.89 10.67 3.34
N GLN A 398 12.55 10.41 4.48
CA GLN A 398 13.55 11.33 5.03
C GLN A 398 14.75 11.48 4.10
N MET A 399 15.24 10.40 3.49
CA MET A 399 16.35 10.47 2.53
C MET A 399 15.99 11.32 1.31
N VAL A 400 14.77 11.20 0.79
CA VAL A 400 14.28 12.03 -0.32
C VAL A 400 14.18 13.50 0.10
N ILE A 401 13.71 13.79 1.31
CA ILE A 401 13.69 15.14 1.87
C ILE A 401 15.11 15.72 1.99
N ASP A 402 16.03 14.96 2.60
CA ASP A 402 17.41 15.37 2.87
C ASP A 402 18.22 15.59 1.58
N SER A 403 17.81 14.97 0.47
CA SER A 403 18.40 15.22 -0.86
C SER A 403 18.14 16.64 -1.39
N GLY A 404 17.20 17.38 -0.79
CA GLY A 404 16.81 18.72 -1.22
C GLY A 404 15.96 18.76 -2.50
N ILE A 405 15.39 17.61 -2.92
CA ILE A 405 14.62 17.54 -4.17
C ILE A 405 13.18 18.06 -4.07
N VAL A 406 12.60 18.09 -2.86
CA VAL A 406 11.18 18.46 -2.64
C VAL A 406 10.80 19.83 -3.23
N PRO A 407 11.61 20.91 -3.08
CA PRO A 407 11.33 22.20 -3.71
C PRO A 407 11.28 22.17 -5.24
N ASN A 408 11.91 21.19 -5.88
CA ASN A 408 11.85 20.99 -7.34
C ASN A 408 10.71 20.06 -7.75
N LEU A 409 10.27 19.18 -6.85
CA LEU A 409 9.19 18.23 -7.07
C LEU A 409 7.81 18.88 -6.94
N VAL A 410 7.60 19.74 -5.95
CA VAL A 410 6.29 20.37 -5.68
C VAL A 410 5.76 21.20 -6.86
N PRO A 411 6.57 22.05 -7.54
CA PRO A 411 6.10 22.80 -8.70
C PRO A 411 5.58 21.93 -9.85
N LEU A 412 6.00 20.66 -9.94
CA LEU A 412 5.54 19.73 -10.96
C LEU A 412 4.06 19.30 -10.79
N LEU A 413 3.43 19.62 -9.65
CA LEU A 413 1.99 19.46 -9.43
C LEU A 413 1.14 20.29 -10.41
N SER A 414 1.70 21.36 -10.97
CA SER A 414 1.04 22.19 -12.01
C SER A 414 1.67 22.03 -13.40
N HIS A 415 2.43 20.95 -13.63
CA HIS A 415 3.04 20.69 -14.93
C HIS A 415 1.97 20.47 -16.02
N GLN A 416 2.21 20.99 -17.23
CA GLN A 416 1.27 20.88 -18.36
C GLN A 416 1.00 19.42 -18.75
N GLU A 417 2.03 18.58 -18.63
CA GLU A 417 1.91 17.16 -18.93
C GLU A 417 1.34 16.35 -17.78
N VAL A 418 0.14 15.82 -18.03
CA VAL A 418 -0.64 15.05 -17.05
C VAL A 418 0.12 13.84 -16.50
N LYS A 419 1.01 13.23 -17.30
CA LYS A 419 1.85 12.11 -16.84
C LYS A 419 2.84 12.55 -15.75
N VAL A 420 3.47 13.71 -15.92
CA VAL A 420 4.38 14.31 -14.93
C VAL A 420 3.57 14.70 -13.69
N GLN A 421 2.45 15.39 -13.89
CA GLN A 421 1.56 15.80 -12.79
C GLN A 421 1.07 14.61 -11.95
N THR A 422 0.69 13.50 -12.59
CA THR A 422 0.24 12.27 -11.90
C THR A 422 1.36 11.67 -11.06
N ALA A 423 2.58 11.60 -11.61
CA ALA A 423 3.74 11.07 -10.90
C ALA A 423 4.13 11.98 -9.73
N ALA A 424 4.12 13.30 -9.94
CA ALA A 424 4.44 14.29 -8.92
C ALA A 424 3.43 14.24 -7.77
N LEU A 425 2.14 14.21 -8.10
CA LEU A 425 1.07 14.08 -7.10
C LEU A 425 1.22 12.82 -6.25
N ARG A 426 1.60 11.70 -6.86
CA ARG A 426 1.90 10.48 -6.10
C ARG A 426 3.14 10.63 -5.22
N ALA A 427 4.24 11.14 -5.77
CA ALA A 427 5.50 11.27 -5.03
C ALA A 427 5.35 12.19 -3.81
N VAL A 428 4.73 13.36 -3.98
CA VAL A 428 4.48 14.31 -2.89
C VAL A 428 3.41 13.77 -1.93
N GLY A 429 2.37 13.10 -2.45
CA GLY A 429 1.37 12.41 -1.64
C GLY A 429 1.94 11.35 -0.71
N ASN A 430 2.90 10.56 -1.21
CA ASN A 430 3.61 9.58 -0.41
C ASN A 430 4.42 10.23 0.73
N ILE A 431 5.07 11.38 0.48
CA ILE A 431 5.82 12.12 1.51
C ILE A 431 4.90 12.55 2.66
N VAL A 432 3.72 13.08 2.35
CA VAL A 432 2.78 13.58 3.37
C VAL A 432 2.05 12.48 4.12
N THR A 433 2.21 11.21 3.72
CA THR A 433 1.84 10.11 4.58
C THR A 433 2.77 10.02 5.80
N GLY A 434 3.99 10.57 5.77
CA GLY A 434 5.06 10.42 6.75
C GLY A 434 4.76 10.93 8.17
N THR A 435 5.74 11.57 8.81
CA THR A 435 5.52 12.28 10.08
C THR A 435 5.02 13.70 9.85
N ASP A 436 4.47 14.34 10.87
CA ASP A 436 4.06 15.74 10.81
C ASP A 436 5.21 16.66 10.33
N GLU A 437 6.45 16.41 10.75
CA GLU A 437 7.62 17.16 10.31
C GLU A 437 7.91 16.97 8.81
N GLN A 438 7.77 15.74 8.30
CA GLN A 438 7.95 15.42 6.89
C GLN A 438 6.86 16.07 6.03
N THR A 439 5.62 16.02 6.51
CA THR A 439 4.49 16.73 5.90
C THR A 439 4.74 18.24 5.86
N GLN A 440 5.31 18.82 6.92
CA GLN A 440 5.60 20.24 6.98
C GLN A 440 6.63 20.70 5.92
N VAL A 441 7.59 19.85 5.55
CA VAL A 441 8.54 20.16 4.46
C VAL A 441 7.83 20.40 3.15
N VAL A 442 6.81 19.59 2.84
CA VAL A 442 5.99 19.74 1.62
C VAL A 442 5.17 21.02 1.69
N LEU A 443 4.54 21.32 2.83
CA LEU A 443 3.74 22.54 3.02
C LEU A 443 4.60 23.81 2.90
N ASN A 444 5.84 23.77 3.39
CA ASN A 444 6.78 24.89 3.26
C ASN A 444 7.20 25.19 1.81
N CYS A 445 6.92 24.28 0.87
CA CYS A 445 7.16 24.45 -0.56
C CYS A 445 5.92 24.95 -1.33
N ASP A 446 4.92 25.52 -0.64
CA ASP A 446 3.65 26.00 -1.22
C ASP A 446 2.84 24.91 -1.95
N ALA A 447 2.89 23.67 -1.46
CA ALA A 447 2.19 22.57 -2.10
C ALA A 447 0.68 22.82 -2.24
N LEU A 448 0.04 23.45 -1.23
CA LEU A 448 -1.40 23.71 -1.22
C LEU A 448 -1.83 24.72 -2.30
N GLY A 449 -0.96 25.65 -2.71
CA GLY A 449 -1.26 26.61 -3.78
C GLY A 449 -1.58 25.96 -5.14
N HIS A 450 -1.14 24.71 -5.35
CA HIS A 450 -1.39 23.96 -6.58
C HIS A 450 -2.75 23.22 -6.59
N PHE A 451 -3.34 22.97 -5.41
CA PHE A 451 -4.50 22.09 -5.25
C PHE A 451 -5.81 22.60 -5.84
N PRO A 452 -6.10 23.92 -5.95
CA PRO A 452 -7.31 24.37 -6.63
C PRO A 452 -7.42 23.79 -8.05
N SER A 453 -6.31 23.81 -8.80
CA SER A 453 -6.28 23.26 -10.17
C SER A 453 -6.42 21.73 -10.22
N LEU A 454 -5.92 21.02 -9.20
CA LEU A 454 -5.98 19.57 -9.10
C LEU A 454 -7.38 19.08 -8.68
N LEU A 455 -8.02 19.79 -7.76
CA LEU A 455 -9.37 19.45 -7.27
C LEU A 455 -10.46 19.74 -8.30
N THR A 456 -10.25 20.66 -9.25
CA THR A 456 -11.16 20.90 -10.40
C THR A 456 -10.68 20.24 -11.69
N HIS A 457 -9.71 19.33 -11.62
CA HIS A 457 -9.15 18.71 -12.83
C HIS A 457 -10.23 17.87 -13.56
N PRO A 458 -10.28 17.84 -14.91
CA PRO A 458 -11.30 17.08 -15.66
C PRO A 458 -11.14 15.56 -15.56
N LYS A 459 -10.02 15.06 -15.02
CA LYS A 459 -9.77 13.63 -14.81
C LYS A 459 -10.00 13.28 -13.35
N GLU A 460 -11.08 12.56 -13.08
CA GLU A 460 -11.48 12.06 -11.76
C GLU A 460 -10.34 11.41 -10.96
N LYS A 461 -9.46 10.66 -11.64
CA LYS A 461 -8.29 10.03 -11.00
C LYS A 461 -7.35 11.04 -10.34
N ILE A 462 -7.21 12.24 -10.90
CA ILE A 462 -6.39 13.32 -10.31
C ILE A 462 -7.13 13.95 -9.12
N ASN A 463 -8.44 14.20 -9.24
CA ASN A 463 -9.24 14.71 -8.12
C ASN A 463 -9.13 13.75 -6.92
N LYS A 464 -9.29 12.44 -7.16
CA LYS A 464 -9.14 11.41 -6.14
C LYS A 464 -7.78 11.47 -5.44
N GLU A 465 -6.69 11.48 -6.20
CA GLU A 465 -5.33 11.49 -5.62
C GLU A 465 -5.02 12.81 -4.90
N ALA A 466 -5.60 13.93 -5.36
CA ALA A 466 -5.49 15.22 -4.71
C ALA A 466 -6.24 15.25 -3.37
N VAL A 467 -7.46 14.70 -3.33
CA VAL A 467 -8.20 14.56 -2.07
C VAL A 467 -7.51 13.57 -1.12
N TRP A 468 -6.97 12.47 -1.65
CA TRP A 468 -6.15 11.54 -0.85
C TRP A 468 -4.95 12.23 -0.20
N PHE A 469 -4.22 13.05 -0.96
CA PHE A 469 -3.14 13.90 -0.42
C PHE A 469 -3.66 14.76 0.74
N LEU A 470 -4.76 15.49 0.54
CA LEU A 470 -5.32 16.39 1.57
C LEU A 470 -5.79 15.62 2.80
N SER A 471 -6.29 14.39 2.62
CA SER A 471 -6.70 13.55 3.75
C SER A 471 -5.54 13.15 4.67
N ASN A 472 -4.33 13.04 4.14
CA ASN A 472 -3.12 12.81 4.93
C ASN A 472 -2.66 14.09 5.65
N ILE A 473 -2.84 15.27 5.04
CA ILE A 473 -2.57 16.55 5.72
C ILE A 473 -3.52 16.77 6.90
N THR A 474 -4.83 16.52 6.70
CA THR A 474 -5.83 16.71 7.77
C THR A 474 -5.74 15.65 8.87
N ALA A 475 -5.04 14.53 8.62
CA ALA A 475 -4.68 13.56 9.64
C ALA A 475 -3.51 13.99 10.53
N GLY A 476 -2.81 15.07 10.15
CA GLY A 476 -1.71 15.65 10.91
C GLY A 476 -2.18 16.53 12.08
N ASN A 477 -1.37 17.49 12.48
CA ASN A 477 -1.69 18.38 13.61
C ASN A 477 -2.60 19.56 13.24
N GLN A 478 -3.04 20.29 14.26
CA GLN A 478 -3.96 21.43 14.13
C GLN A 478 -3.44 22.56 13.24
N GLN A 479 -2.12 22.77 13.15
CA GLN A 479 -1.55 23.80 12.26
C GLN A 479 -1.63 23.38 10.80
N GLN A 480 -1.47 22.08 10.52
CA GLN A 480 -1.59 21.51 9.18
C GLN A 480 -3.03 21.50 8.71
N VAL A 481 -3.97 21.19 9.60
CA VAL A 481 -5.41 21.39 9.36
C VAL A 481 -5.70 22.86 9.03
N GLN A 482 -5.15 23.80 9.81
CA GLN A 482 -5.35 25.23 9.58
C GLN A 482 -4.82 25.65 8.20
N ALA A 483 -3.67 25.14 7.77
CA ALA A 483 -3.11 25.44 6.45
C ALA A 483 -4.06 25.05 5.30
N VAL A 484 -4.80 23.94 5.43
CA VAL A 484 -5.81 23.52 4.43
C VAL A 484 -7.01 24.46 4.40
N ILE A 485 -7.43 24.95 5.58
CA ILE A 485 -8.51 25.94 5.72
C ILE A 485 -8.09 27.28 5.11
N ASP A 486 -6.90 27.78 5.46
CA ASP A 486 -6.36 29.05 4.99
C ASP A 486 -6.13 29.05 3.47
N ALA A 487 -5.81 27.89 2.89
CA ALA A 487 -5.73 27.68 1.45
C ALA A 487 -7.10 27.60 0.74
N ASN A 488 -8.21 27.73 1.48
CA ASN A 488 -9.58 27.66 0.98
C ASN A 488 -9.91 26.35 0.22
N LEU A 489 -9.32 25.23 0.66
CA LEU A 489 -9.51 23.93 0.00
C LEU A 489 -10.68 23.14 0.57
N VAL A 490 -11.11 23.44 1.80
CA VAL A 490 -12.25 22.77 2.46
C VAL A 490 -13.54 22.82 1.64
N PRO A 491 -14.00 23.97 1.10
CA PRO A 491 -15.21 24.01 0.29
C PRO A 491 -15.12 23.14 -0.97
N MET A 492 -13.91 23.01 -1.54
CA MET A 492 -13.66 22.17 -2.72
C MET A 492 -13.69 20.68 -2.36
N ILE A 493 -13.15 20.30 -1.20
CA ILE A 493 -13.27 18.92 -0.68
C ILE A 493 -14.75 18.58 -0.45
N ILE A 494 -15.53 19.48 0.14
CA ILE A 494 -16.97 19.28 0.39
C ILE A 494 -17.74 19.18 -0.94
N HIS A 495 -17.38 19.98 -1.95
CA HIS A 495 -17.97 19.84 -3.28
C HIS A 495 -17.70 18.45 -3.90
N LEU A 496 -16.48 17.94 -3.79
CA LEU A 496 -16.12 16.60 -4.28
C LEU A 496 -16.71 15.46 -3.44
N LEU A 497 -16.95 15.70 -2.15
CA LEU A 497 -17.69 14.80 -1.27
C LEU A 497 -19.14 14.62 -1.74
N ASP A 498 -19.78 15.70 -2.21
CA ASP A 498 -21.17 15.66 -2.71
C ASP A 498 -21.27 15.19 -4.18
N LYS A 499 -20.39 15.67 -5.06
CA LYS A 499 -20.51 15.51 -6.53
C LYS A 499 -19.44 14.67 -7.19
N GLY A 500 -18.39 14.27 -6.48
CA GLY A 500 -17.31 13.46 -7.02
C GLY A 500 -17.76 12.03 -7.35
N ASP A 501 -16.95 11.31 -8.13
CA ASP A 501 -17.12 9.87 -8.27
C ASP A 501 -16.94 9.18 -6.92
N PHE A 502 -17.53 8.00 -6.74
CA PHE A 502 -17.50 7.30 -5.45
C PHE A 502 -16.08 7.08 -4.90
N GLY A 503 -15.08 6.90 -5.78
CA GLY A 503 -13.69 6.79 -5.38
C GLY A 503 -13.15 8.07 -4.76
N THR A 504 -13.51 9.24 -5.31
CA THR A 504 -13.16 10.55 -4.76
C THR A 504 -13.98 10.89 -3.51
N GLN A 505 -15.28 10.58 -3.49
CA GLN A 505 -16.14 10.80 -2.31
C GLN A 505 -15.61 10.05 -1.08
N LYS A 506 -15.11 8.82 -1.27
CA LYS A 506 -14.48 8.05 -0.20
C LYS A 506 -13.28 8.79 0.41
N GLU A 507 -12.35 9.27 -0.42
CA GLU A 507 -11.19 10.03 0.07
C GLU A 507 -11.61 11.37 0.71
N ALA A 508 -12.65 12.02 0.18
CA ALA A 508 -13.17 13.27 0.74
C ALA A 508 -13.79 13.05 2.12
N ALA A 509 -14.51 11.95 2.31
CA ALA A 509 -15.05 11.56 3.61
C ALA A 509 -13.92 11.33 4.63
N TRP A 510 -12.83 10.68 4.22
CA TRP A 510 -11.62 10.55 5.04
C TRP A 510 -11.00 11.89 5.39
N ALA A 511 -10.86 12.79 4.42
CA ALA A 511 -10.25 14.10 4.64
C ALA A 511 -11.03 14.94 5.68
N ILE A 512 -12.35 14.97 5.56
CA ILE A 512 -13.22 15.70 6.48
C ILE A 512 -13.27 15.02 7.85
N SER A 513 -13.40 13.69 7.91
CA SER A 513 -13.41 12.94 9.17
C SER A 513 -12.10 13.08 9.94
N ASN A 514 -10.95 13.07 9.24
CA ASN A 514 -9.66 13.36 9.87
C ASN A 514 -9.59 14.80 10.42
N LEU A 515 -10.20 15.76 9.71
CA LEU A 515 -10.28 17.14 10.19
C LEU A 515 -11.07 17.25 11.50
N THR A 516 -12.18 16.51 11.64
CA THR A 516 -12.99 16.52 12.87
C THR A 516 -12.30 15.79 14.04
N ILE A 517 -11.38 14.87 13.76
CA ILE A 517 -10.59 14.16 14.79
C ILE A 517 -9.43 15.03 15.29
N SER A 518 -8.67 15.64 14.37
CA SER A 518 -7.42 16.34 14.69
C SER A 518 -7.62 17.83 14.94
N GLY A 519 -8.70 18.40 14.42
CA GLY A 519 -9.00 19.82 14.47
C GLY A 519 -9.44 20.32 15.84
N ARG A 520 -9.49 21.65 15.97
CA ARG A 520 -10.07 22.33 17.14
C ARG A 520 -11.53 22.72 16.88
N LYS A 521 -12.24 23.16 17.93
CA LYS A 521 -13.65 23.58 17.86
C LYS A 521 -13.89 24.67 16.82
N ASP A 522 -13.01 25.66 16.71
CA ASP A 522 -13.08 26.73 15.69
C ASP A 522 -13.01 26.18 14.25
N GLN A 523 -12.18 25.17 14.02
CA GLN A 523 -12.00 24.55 12.71
C GLN A 523 -13.18 23.65 12.33
N VAL A 524 -13.78 22.96 13.31
CA VAL A 524 -15.00 22.17 13.11
C VAL A 524 -16.22 23.08 12.90
N ALA A 525 -16.32 24.19 13.63
CA ALA A 525 -17.34 25.21 13.39
C ALA A 525 -17.28 25.74 11.95
N TYR A 526 -16.07 25.97 11.42
CA TYR A 526 -15.89 26.34 10.02
C TYR A 526 -16.41 25.27 9.03
N LEU A 527 -16.21 23.97 9.30
CA LEU A 527 -16.78 22.90 8.46
C LEU A 527 -18.31 22.96 8.39
N ILE A 528 -18.96 23.22 9.53
CA ILE A 528 -20.42 23.33 9.62
C ILE A 528 -20.89 24.53 8.80
N GLN A 529 -20.21 25.67 8.91
CA GLN A 529 -20.48 26.86 8.09
C GLN A 529 -20.34 26.58 6.59
N GLN A 530 -19.42 25.69 6.19
CA GLN A 530 -19.25 25.24 4.80
C GLN A 530 -20.24 24.14 4.37
N GLN A 531 -21.32 23.90 5.14
CA GLN A 531 -22.41 22.99 4.77
C GLN A 531 -21.96 21.53 4.57
N VAL A 532 -21.10 21.04 5.46
CA VAL A 532 -20.58 19.66 5.38
C VAL A 532 -21.62 18.58 5.73
N ILE A 533 -22.66 18.94 6.51
CA ILE A 533 -23.62 17.98 7.08
C ILE A 533 -24.42 17.23 5.99
N PRO A 534 -25.09 17.89 5.03
CA PRO A 534 -25.87 17.15 4.03
C PRO A 534 -25.03 16.19 3.17
N PRO A 535 -23.84 16.58 2.66
CA PRO A 535 -22.95 15.65 1.95
C PRO A 535 -22.55 14.42 2.79
N PHE A 536 -22.28 14.58 4.09
CA PHE A 536 -22.04 13.45 4.99
C PHE A 536 -23.27 12.56 5.12
N CYS A 537 -24.44 13.14 5.43
CA CYS A 537 -25.67 12.36 5.55
C CYS A 537 -26.05 11.63 4.25
N ASN A 538 -25.66 12.12 3.07
CA ASN A 538 -25.85 11.41 1.81
C ASN A 538 -25.03 10.13 1.69
N LEU A 539 -23.85 10.06 2.33
CA LEU A 539 -22.98 8.88 2.29
C LEU A 539 -23.35 7.80 3.32
N LEU A 540 -24.30 8.03 4.21
CA LEU A 540 -24.73 7.02 5.19
C LEU A 540 -25.44 5.80 4.58
N THR A 541 -25.95 5.92 3.35
CA THR A 541 -26.70 4.86 2.64
C THR A 541 -25.86 4.04 1.67
N VAL A 542 -24.55 4.29 1.60
CA VAL A 542 -23.66 3.57 0.67
C VAL A 542 -23.37 2.16 1.17
N LYS A 543 -23.07 1.24 0.24
CA LYS A 543 -22.81 -0.17 0.57
C LYS A 543 -21.45 -0.43 1.24
N ASP A 544 -20.50 0.49 1.11
CA ASP A 544 -19.17 0.34 1.71
C ASP A 544 -19.25 0.69 3.21
N ALA A 545 -19.31 -0.35 4.05
CA ALA A 545 -19.38 -0.20 5.50
C ALA A 545 -18.22 0.65 6.07
N GLN A 546 -17.04 0.64 5.44
CA GLN A 546 -15.93 1.46 5.90
C GLN A 546 -16.23 2.96 5.71
N VAL A 547 -16.87 3.33 4.60
CA VAL A 547 -17.25 4.72 4.35
C VAL A 547 -18.35 5.15 5.32
N VAL A 548 -19.36 4.31 5.52
CA VAL A 548 -20.44 4.57 6.50
C VAL A 548 -19.86 4.80 7.90
N GLN A 549 -18.93 3.95 8.34
CA GLN A 549 -18.26 4.11 9.63
C GLN A 549 -17.48 5.43 9.74
N VAL A 550 -16.70 5.79 8.71
CA VAL A 550 -15.91 7.04 8.69
C VAL A 550 -16.80 8.28 8.76
N VAL A 551 -17.94 8.25 8.07
CA VAL A 551 -18.92 9.35 8.07
C VAL A 551 -19.63 9.44 9.42
N LEU A 552 -20.06 8.31 10.01
CA LEU A 552 -20.66 8.30 11.34
C LEU A 552 -19.68 8.79 12.42
N ASP A 553 -18.42 8.34 12.39
CA ASP A 553 -17.37 8.84 13.29
C ASP A 553 -17.21 10.37 13.12
N GLY A 554 -17.25 10.83 11.87
CA GLY A 554 -17.18 12.25 11.54
C GLY A 554 -18.34 13.05 12.12
N LEU A 555 -19.59 12.60 11.93
CA LEU A 555 -20.80 13.23 12.49
C LEU A 555 -20.80 13.21 14.02
N SER A 556 -20.42 12.10 14.64
CA SER A 556 -20.30 11.98 16.10
C SER A 556 -19.32 12.99 16.66
N ASN A 557 -18.15 13.15 16.03
CA ASN A 557 -17.17 14.14 16.46
C ASN A 557 -17.67 15.57 16.29
N ILE A 558 -18.38 15.88 15.20
CA ILE A 558 -18.97 17.20 14.98
C ILE A 558 -19.96 17.53 16.11
N LEU A 559 -20.89 16.63 16.41
CA LEU A 559 -21.88 16.79 17.49
C LEU A 559 -21.20 16.96 18.85
N LYS A 560 -20.22 16.11 19.17
CA LYS A 560 -19.47 16.16 20.44
C LYS A 560 -18.65 17.45 20.61
N MET A 561 -18.22 18.10 19.53
CA MET A 561 -17.40 19.31 19.58
C MET A 561 -18.21 20.61 19.56
N ALA A 562 -19.52 20.51 19.34
CA ALA A 562 -20.40 21.66 19.17
C ALA A 562 -20.81 22.35 20.48
N ASP A 563 -20.61 21.71 21.64
CA ASP A 563 -21.06 22.17 22.95
C ASP A 563 -22.52 22.70 22.89
N ASP A 564 -22.72 24.02 23.09
CA ASP A 564 -24.02 24.70 23.09
C ASP A 564 -24.70 24.73 21.71
N GLU A 565 -23.96 24.52 20.62
CA GLU A 565 -24.50 24.46 19.24
C GLU A 565 -24.95 23.04 18.84
N ALA A 566 -24.81 22.03 19.73
CA ALA A 566 -25.14 20.65 19.41
C ALA A 566 -26.59 20.46 18.97
N GLU A 567 -27.55 21.13 19.62
CA GLU A 567 -28.97 21.10 19.25
C GLU A 567 -29.20 21.69 17.85
N THR A 568 -28.50 22.77 17.51
CA THR A 568 -28.60 23.38 16.17
C THR A 568 -28.09 22.43 15.10
N ILE A 569 -27.00 21.72 15.36
CA ILE A 569 -26.44 20.74 14.42
C ILE A 569 -27.33 19.49 14.33
N ALA A 570 -27.89 19.03 15.44
CA ALA A 570 -28.84 17.93 15.46
C ALA A 570 -30.05 18.26 14.57
N ASN A 571 -30.61 19.47 14.71
CA ASN A 571 -31.68 19.96 13.83
C ASN A 571 -31.26 20.00 12.36
N LEU A 572 -30.03 20.44 12.03
CA LEU A 572 -29.52 20.40 10.65
C LEU A 572 -29.41 18.97 10.09
N ILE A 573 -28.99 18.01 10.92
CA ILE A 573 -28.95 16.59 10.55
C ILE A 573 -30.36 16.08 10.29
N GLU A 574 -31.33 16.42 11.13
CA GLU A 574 -32.73 16.04 10.96
C GLU A 574 -33.34 16.64 9.70
N GLU A 575 -33.18 17.95 9.47
CA GLU A 575 -33.71 18.67 8.31
C GLU A 575 -33.23 18.12 6.97
N CYS A 576 -31.99 17.59 6.91
CA CYS A 576 -31.45 16.97 5.70
C CYS A 576 -31.80 15.47 5.54
N GLY A 577 -32.66 14.93 6.42
CA GLY A 577 -33.03 13.51 6.46
C GLY A 577 -31.88 12.60 6.91
N GLY A 578 -30.92 13.16 7.67
CA GLY A 578 -29.80 12.42 8.24
C GLY A 578 -30.21 11.54 9.41
N LEU A 579 -31.13 12.01 10.26
CA LEU A 579 -31.62 11.25 11.43
C LEU A 579 -32.21 9.90 11.03
N GLU A 580 -33.15 9.89 10.08
CA GLU A 580 -33.76 8.65 9.55
C GLU A 580 -32.71 7.65 9.03
N LYS A 581 -31.62 8.15 8.42
CA LYS A 581 -30.54 7.30 7.91
C LYS A 581 -29.70 6.74 9.06
N VAL A 582 -29.43 7.52 10.11
CA VAL A 582 -28.73 7.04 11.31
C VAL A 582 -29.59 6.00 12.04
N GLU A 583 -30.91 6.20 12.15
CA GLU A 583 -31.83 5.20 12.72
C GLU A 583 -31.82 3.88 11.95
N GLN A 584 -31.82 3.93 10.61
CA GLN A 584 -31.71 2.72 9.78
C GLN A 584 -30.42 1.95 10.06
N LEU A 585 -29.32 2.64 10.37
CA LEU A 585 -28.03 2.02 10.70
C LEU A 585 -28.03 1.32 12.06
N GLN A 586 -29.03 1.51 12.92
CA GLN A 586 -29.22 0.69 14.12
C GLN A 586 -29.55 -0.78 13.78
N ASN A 587 -29.92 -1.09 12.54
CA ASN A 587 -30.15 -2.46 12.07
C ASN A 587 -29.00 -2.99 11.19
N HIS A 588 -27.86 -2.30 11.15
CA HIS A 588 -26.74 -2.66 10.29
C HIS A 588 -26.01 -3.93 10.78
N GLU A 589 -25.58 -4.80 9.86
CA GLU A 589 -24.91 -6.08 10.19
C GLU A 589 -23.57 -5.90 10.92
N ASN A 590 -22.88 -4.78 10.65
CA ASN A 590 -21.65 -4.42 11.34
C ASN A 590 -21.96 -3.81 12.73
N GLU A 591 -21.54 -4.52 13.78
CA GLU A 591 -21.77 -4.16 15.18
C GLU A 591 -21.18 -2.79 15.56
N ASP A 592 -20.05 -2.38 14.98
CA ASP A 592 -19.44 -1.07 15.28
C ASP A 592 -20.30 0.08 14.74
N ILE A 593 -20.88 -0.10 13.54
CA ILE A 593 -21.79 0.89 12.91
C ILE A 593 -23.08 0.98 13.71
N TYR A 594 -23.66 -0.18 14.07
CA TYR A 594 -24.84 -0.27 14.92
C TYR A 594 -24.65 0.50 16.24
N LYS A 595 -23.57 0.19 16.98
CA LYS A 595 -23.30 0.80 18.28
C LYS A 595 -23.12 2.31 18.18
N LEU A 596 -22.39 2.77 17.16
CA LEU A 596 -22.15 4.19 16.98
C LEU A 596 -23.43 4.95 16.58
N ALA A 597 -24.26 4.36 15.72
CA ALA A 597 -25.56 4.93 15.37
C ALA A 597 -26.48 5.03 16.61
N TYR A 598 -26.49 3.98 17.44
CA TYR A 598 -27.23 3.99 18.70
C TYR A 598 -26.73 5.09 19.65
N GLU A 599 -25.41 5.20 19.84
CA GLU A 599 -24.80 6.23 20.70
C GLU A 599 -25.15 7.66 20.23
N ILE A 600 -25.14 7.92 18.91
CA ILE A 600 -25.50 9.24 18.38
C ILE A 600 -26.96 9.58 18.69
N ILE A 601 -27.88 8.64 18.50
CA ILE A 601 -29.31 8.86 18.76
C ILE A 601 -29.55 9.09 20.25
N ASP A 602 -29.01 8.22 21.10
CA ASP A 602 -29.17 8.27 22.57
C ASP A 602 -28.54 9.51 23.22
N GLN A 603 -27.50 10.10 22.61
CA GLN A 603 -26.86 11.30 23.17
C GLN A 603 -27.44 12.61 22.67
N PHE A 604 -27.95 12.65 21.42
CA PHE A 604 -28.24 13.92 20.75
C PHE A 604 -29.68 14.05 20.22
N PHE A 605 -30.46 12.96 20.18
CA PHE A 605 -31.80 12.94 19.57
C PHE A 605 -32.88 12.32 20.47
N SER A 606 -32.50 11.60 21.53
CA SER A 606 -33.47 11.17 22.54
C SER A 606 -33.86 12.37 23.41
N SER A 607 -35.13 12.73 23.34
CA SER A 607 -35.72 13.77 24.17
C SER A 607 -35.63 13.40 25.66
N ASP A 608 -34.86 14.16 26.44
CA ASP A 608 -35.09 14.30 27.88
C ASP A 608 -36.37 15.11 28.17
N ASP A 609 -37.02 15.67 27.14
CA ASP A 609 -38.33 16.34 27.22
C ASP A 609 -39.50 15.34 27.17
N ILE A 610 -39.53 14.40 28.11
CA ILE A 610 -40.82 14.09 28.68
C ILE A 610 -41.08 15.23 29.65
N ASP A 611 -41.85 16.22 29.20
CA ASP A 611 -42.65 17.03 30.12
C ASP A 611 -43.32 16.04 31.07
N GLU A 612 -42.83 15.93 32.31
CA GLU A 612 -43.53 15.27 33.40
C GLU A 612 -44.81 16.07 33.63
N ASP A 613 -45.84 15.81 32.82
CA ASP A 613 -47.19 16.26 33.06
C ASP A 613 -47.64 15.53 34.32
N SER A 614 -47.35 16.17 35.45
CA SER A 614 -47.69 15.76 36.82
C SER A 614 -49.20 15.52 37.03
N SER A 615 -50.03 15.75 36.02
CA SER A 615 -51.44 15.40 35.97
C SER A 615 -51.75 13.94 35.61
N LEU A 616 -50.76 13.15 35.16
CA LEU A 616 -50.95 11.73 34.77
C LEU A 616 -50.63 10.71 35.88
N VAL A 617 -50.25 11.15 37.08
CA VAL A 617 -49.99 10.25 38.21
C VAL A 617 -51.33 9.83 38.84
N PRO A 618 -51.70 8.53 38.87
CA PRO A 618 -52.94 8.10 39.50
C PRO A 618 -52.82 8.25 41.03
N GLU A 619 -53.66 9.08 41.64
CA GLU A 619 -53.73 9.17 43.11
C GLU A 619 -54.23 7.84 43.71
N ALA A 620 -53.48 7.32 44.67
CA ALA A 620 -53.85 6.12 45.40
C ALA A 620 -54.95 6.43 46.42
N ILE A 621 -56.16 5.93 46.18
CA ILE A 621 -57.23 5.95 47.19
C ILE A 621 -56.97 4.79 48.18
N GLN A 622 -57.18 5.05 49.47
CA GLN A 622 -57.00 4.05 50.53
C GLN A 622 -57.82 2.78 50.23
N GLY A 623 -57.12 1.67 50.04
CA GLY A 623 -57.71 0.37 49.69
C GLY A 623 -56.94 -0.42 48.61
N GLY A 624 -55.94 0.19 47.95
CA GLY A 624 -55.07 -0.52 47.01
C GLY A 624 -55.63 -0.68 45.59
N THR A 625 -56.62 0.12 45.21
CA THR A 625 -57.12 0.23 43.83
C THR A 625 -56.82 1.60 43.26
N TYR A 626 -56.22 1.64 42.06
CA TYR A 626 -55.98 2.86 41.29
C TYR A 626 -57.27 3.28 40.57
N GLY A 627 -57.71 4.53 40.75
CA GLY A 627 -58.86 5.10 40.05
C GLY A 627 -58.42 6.23 39.12
N PHE A 628 -58.78 6.15 37.83
CA PHE A 628 -58.63 7.29 36.91
C PHE A 628 -59.76 8.31 37.16
N ASN A 629 -59.39 9.58 37.22
CA ASN A 629 -60.31 10.69 37.46
C ASN A 629 -61.30 10.81 36.29
N SER A 630 -62.60 10.65 36.55
CA SER A 630 -63.67 10.63 35.53
C SER A 630 -64.15 12.02 35.12
N SER A 631 -63.23 12.94 34.86
CA SER A 631 -63.54 14.35 34.51
C SER A 631 -62.97 14.80 33.16
N THR A 632 -62.93 13.90 32.18
CA THR A 632 -62.72 14.28 30.77
C THR A 632 -63.86 13.73 29.92
N ASN A 633 -64.60 14.66 29.29
CA ASN A 633 -65.72 14.40 28.39
C ASN A 633 -65.39 13.32 27.35
N VAL A 634 -66.03 12.16 27.47
CA VAL A 634 -65.99 11.10 26.46
C VAL A 634 -66.84 11.54 25.25
N PRO A 635 -66.29 11.60 24.02
CA PRO A 635 -67.10 11.84 22.83
C PRO A 635 -67.99 10.62 22.56
N THR A 636 -69.30 10.80 22.62
CA THR A 636 -70.30 9.81 22.21
C THR A 636 -70.39 9.78 20.69
N GLU A 637 -69.63 8.92 20.02
CA GLU A 637 -70.00 8.39 18.70
C GLU A 637 -69.31 7.04 18.47
N GLY A 638 -70.12 5.99 18.39
CA GLY A 638 -69.67 4.60 18.27
C GLY A 638 -69.34 4.21 16.83
N PHE A 639 -68.44 3.23 16.69
CA PHE A 639 -68.09 2.61 15.42
C PHE A 639 -69.31 1.91 14.78
N GLN A 640 -69.60 2.25 13.53
CA GLN A 640 -70.52 1.49 12.67
C GLN A 640 -69.71 0.46 11.86
N PHE A 641 -70.17 -0.79 11.87
CA PHE A 641 -69.64 -1.91 11.07
C PHE A 641 -70.14 -1.89 9.63
#